data_AF-A0A0K6GF99-F1
#
_entry.id   AF-A0A0K6GF99-F1
#
_cell.length_a   1.000
_cell.length_b   1.000
_cell.length_c   1.000
_cell.angle_alpha   90.00
_cell.angle_beta   90.00
_cell.angle_gamma   90.00
#
_symmetry.space_group_name_H-M   'P 1'
#
loop_
_entity.id
_entity.type
_entity.pdbx_description
1 polymer ?
#
loop_
_entity_poly.entity_id
_entity_poly.type
_entity_poly.pdbx_seq_one_letter_code
_entity_poly.pdbx_strand_id
1 'polypeptide(L)'
;MHRVTAADPRGKVHPHEHFDIIAGTGTGGISACMLGRLRMPIEKAISEYAKLAKDVFQDTKLSGTTMYKATKLQDALKRMIREVTGDEGEMMSERREYTGCKTVVFAMAQHNQNAGLPTLFRSYTVSANPDPDCTISEALHATIAHPDLFKSITILDSSIPQSFVGGELGCSNPMAHVLSELNRIYPGRQIASIISIGAGHARTIQVPDPSRWRRTQDVMVMKDMATNSERVAEEMSSRFEGTSGVYFRFNVDQGMQDMKHGSWERLGEAVQHTKAYLQKSNTSQKLDNAVHASIGRCGTISTAQAAGKILHALPVAGQRIKFKHCPAPTKFYTGRDDEIAQLVACMVEQHNKLRVCVVYGLGGVGKTQLVLTVIERTWENWDHVIYVDASSTEAIEKALDEFGKAKNIGEAYKQVISWLESCSERWLMVFDNADTPSTNIEQYIPARGQRGSVMITTRLPDLANLASKPECLCHLSSMRQADGTALLLKIISSRNQRISDDDMKAAEELVQDFGCLALAIVHAGAYIAHSPGMTVTAYRSLFLSQRQRMLDEYNNLPNTAKLDKRGDTVYTTWRMCYEQLKPESRTLLWLMAYLHYDGISVEIFRRAAHTIHLKTYPLPLTDLETQSQSHVKQYLSTYIDSEGNWDSIGFTRATSDLTAHSLIECDPMNLTYRVHVLVHDWAKTVISQPPQLAAECTATILSLSIDRQNNTESLAYKRQLGLHVTSVLRHNQSTGANHSYYFKEVYRQTGQWSQMMKLMQQQVMVFQQELGDNHATTWDATGDLAYAYSELGRWKEALDLQIQVVDAYKQLLGGEHSDTLRSMRRLALTYSDLGQCKKAEQLEIQILKASRRLLGEDHPDTLSSMSNLASTYSHLGRHNEAEQLKVQVLDARKRLLGEDHPDTLSSMSKLARTYSHLGRRNEAEQLKVQVLDARKRILGEEHPNTLSSMSNLASTYSHLGRHNEAEQLKVQVLDARKRLLGEDHPHTLSSMSKLARTYSHLGRHNEAEQLKVQVLDARKRILGEEHPNTLSSMYNLAITYSSLSQWDEAKELFLKAFSGAERTLGDQHPHTQTYRRGLERSQNQMQQRLQNCHRSRLSFSRLLKFS
;
A
#
# COMPACT_ATOMS: atom_id res chain seq x y z
N MET A 1 -21.78 26.18 -13.03
CA MET A 1 -21.89 27.24 -14.05
C MET A 1 -22.61 28.49 -13.57
N HIS A 2 -23.84 28.45 -13.04
CA HIS A 2 -24.48 29.69 -12.52
C HIS A 2 -23.61 30.47 -11.51
N ARG A 3 -22.91 29.78 -10.61
CA ARG A 3 -21.95 30.41 -9.68
C ARG A 3 -20.70 30.97 -10.38
N VAL A 4 -20.25 30.36 -11.48
CA VAL A 4 -19.17 30.89 -12.32
C VAL A 4 -19.63 32.18 -12.99
N THR A 5 -20.84 32.19 -13.56
CA THR A 5 -21.46 33.39 -14.15
C THR A 5 -21.65 34.51 -13.12
N ALA A 6 -21.98 34.19 -11.88
CA ALA A 6 -22.10 35.18 -10.81
C ALA A 6 -20.75 35.76 -10.36
N ALA A 7 -19.67 35.00 -10.54
CA ALA A 7 -18.31 35.38 -10.14
C ALA A 7 -17.46 35.97 -11.31
N ASP A 8 -17.88 35.80 -12.57
CA ASP A 8 -17.18 36.32 -13.75
C ASP A 8 -17.80 37.65 -14.22
N PRO A 9 -17.04 38.75 -14.28
CA PRO A 9 -17.54 40.04 -14.74
C PRO A 9 -17.93 40.09 -16.24
N ARG A 10 -17.65 39.04 -17.04
CA ARG A 10 -17.88 39.00 -18.49
C ARG A 10 -19.27 38.52 -18.94
N GLY A 11 -20.17 38.19 -18.01
CA GLY A 11 -21.55 37.76 -18.34
C GLY A 11 -21.74 36.24 -18.43
N LYS A 12 -22.74 35.78 -19.20
CA LYS A 12 -23.21 34.37 -19.21
C LYS A 12 -22.19 33.44 -19.89
N VAL A 13 -21.30 32.83 -19.11
CA VAL A 13 -20.28 31.85 -19.57
C VAL A 13 -20.88 30.48 -19.89
N HIS A 14 -20.64 29.97 -21.10
CA HIS A 14 -21.02 28.61 -21.51
C HIS A 14 -19.96 27.57 -21.11
N PRO A 15 -20.33 26.28 -20.87
CA PRO A 15 -19.36 25.25 -20.48
C PRO A 15 -18.18 25.06 -21.43
N HIS A 16 -18.42 25.07 -22.74
CA HIS A 16 -17.36 24.93 -23.77
C HIS A 16 -16.42 26.13 -23.86
N GLU A 17 -16.75 27.26 -23.23
CA GLU A 17 -15.89 28.44 -23.13
C GLU A 17 -15.03 28.40 -21.85
N HIS A 18 -15.44 27.58 -20.87
CA HIS A 18 -14.80 27.50 -19.56
C HIS A 18 -13.86 26.30 -19.41
N PHE A 19 -14.18 25.16 -20.02
CA PHE A 19 -13.39 23.93 -19.89
C PHE A 19 -12.58 23.62 -21.16
N ASP A 20 -11.30 23.26 -21.00
CA ASP A 20 -10.46 22.78 -22.11
C ASP A 20 -10.94 21.42 -22.65
N ILE A 21 -11.48 20.56 -21.79
CA ILE A 21 -12.03 19.25 -22.18
C ILE A 21 -13.34 18.97 -21.45
N ILE A 22 -14.31 18.40 -22.17
CA ILE A 22 -15.55 17.85 -21.60
C ILE A 22 -15.68 16.42 -22.10
N ALA A 23 -15.86 15.46 -21.19
CA ALA A 23 -15.88 14.06 -21.57
C ALA A 23 -16.82 13.22 -20.71
N GLY A 24 -17.29 12.10 -21.25
CA GLY A 24 -18.23 11.22 -20.54
C GLY A 24 -18.50 9.89 -21.21
N THR A 25 -19.18 9.02 -20.48
CA THR A 25 -19.67 7.70 -20.90
C THR A 25 -21.17 7.60 -20.65
N GLY A 26 -21.89 6.75 -21.40
CA GLY A 26 -23.33 6.54 -21.23
C GLY A 26 -24.11 7.86 -21.32
N THR A 27 -24.97 8.09 -20.35
CA THR A 27 -25.73 9.36 -20.20
C THR A 27 -24.82 10.58 -20.01
N GLY A 28 -23.67 10.40 -19.37
CA GLY A 28 -22.63 11.43 -19.26
C GLY A 28 -21.97 11.76 -20.60
N GLY A 29 -21.86 10.78 -21.50
CA GLY A 29 -21.36 10.97 -22.87
C GLY A 29 -22.29 11.84 -23.71
N ILE A 30 -23.62 11.62 -23.61
CA ILE A 30 -24.63 12.49 -24.23
C ILE A 30 -24.51 13.92 -23.69
N SER A 31 -24.40 14.07 -22.36
CA SER A 31 -24.26 15.38 -21.71
C SER A 31 -22.98 16.09 -22.16
N ALA A 32 -21.86 15.36 -22.25
CA ALA A 32 -20.59 15.89 -22.72
C ALA A 32 -20.68 16.39 -24.17
N CYS A 33 -21.35 15.64 -25.03
CA CYS A 33 -21.57 16.03 -26.42
C CYS A 33 -22.49 17.27 -26.54
N MET A 34 -23.61 17.31 -25.81
CA MET A 34 -24.50 18.48 -25.81
C MET A 34 -23.78 19.77 -25.39
N LEU A 35 -23.00 19.71 -24.30
CA LEU A 35 -22.37 20.89 -23.71
C LEU A 35 -21.05 21.29 -24.39
N GLY A 36 -20.31 20.32 -24.93
CA GLY A 36 -19.02 20.50 -25.60
C GLY A 36 -19.17 20.57 -27.12
N ARG A 37 -19.40 19.44 -27.79
CA ARG A 37 -19.41 19.32 -29.25
C ARG A 37 -20.54 20.09 -29.94
N LEU A 38 -21.75 20.04 -29.38
CA LEU A 38 -22.94 20.75 -29.88
C LEU A 38 -23.12 22.14 -29.27
N ARG A 39 -22.27 22.50 -28.28
CA ARG A 39 -22.18 23.83 -27.66
C ARG A 39 -23.52 24.38 -27.17
N MET A 40 -24.42 23.51 -26.73
CA MET A 40 -25.78 23.89 -26.34
C MET A 40 -25.77 24.75 -25.06
N PRO A 41 -26.62 25.79 -24.97
CA PRO A 41 -26.91 26.45 -23.71
C PRO A 41 -27.45 25.47 -22.67
N ILE A 42 -27.08 25.65 -21.39
CA ILE A 42 -27.41 24.71 -20.30
C ILE A 42 -28.92 24.41 -20.23
N GLU A 43 -29.77 25.44 -20.27
CA GLU A 43 -31.23 25.26 -20.21
C GLU A 43 -31.77 24.46 -21.40
N LYS A 44 -31.20 24.69 -22.59
CA LYS A 44 -31.56 23.92 -23.80
C LYS A 44 -31.10 22.47 -23.66
N ALA A 45 -29.89 22.22 -23.17
CA ALA A 45 -29.37 20.87 -22.94
C ALA A 45 -30.23 20.10 -21.92
N ILE A 46 -30.66 20.74 -20.82
CA ILE A 46 -31.57 20.12 -19.83
C ILE A 46 -32.90 19.74 -20.48
N SER A 47 -33.51 20.66 -21.23
CA SER A 47 -34.79 20.43 -21.92
C SER A 47 -34.69 19.31 -22.97
N GLU A 48 -33.65 19.32 -23.80
CA GLU A 48 -33.45 18.30 -24.84
C GLU A 48 -33.10 16.94 -24.24
N TYR A 49 -32.33 16.90 -23.15
CA TYR A 49 -32.07 15.64 -22.45
C TYR A 49 -33.35 15.05 -21.84
N ALA A 50 -34.22 15.88 -21.24
CA ALA A 50 -35.50 15.44 -20.70
C ALA A 50 -36.43 14.91 -21.81
N LYS A 51 -36.46 15.58 -22.97
CA LYS A 51 -37.21 15.14 -24.17
C LYS A 51 -36.66 13.80 -24.70
N LEU A 52 -35.35 13.66 -24.82
CA LEU A 52 -34.69 12.42 -25.22
C LEU A 52 -35.01 11.28 -24.24
N ALA A 53 -34.89 11.53 -22.94
CA ALA A 53 -35.17 10.53 -21.91
C ALA A 53 -36.62 10.03 -22.00
N LYS A 54 -37.58 10.96 -22.16
CA LYS A 54 -38.99 10.62 -22.35
C LYS A 54 -39.23 9.81 -23.62
N ASP A 55 -38.74 10.28 -24.77
CA ASP A 55 -38.98 9.64 -26.07
C ASP A 55 -38.40 8.22 -26.17
N VAL A 56 -37.30 7.97 -25.47
CA VAL A 56 -36.54 6.72 -25.55
C VAL A 56 -36.96 5.72 -24.48
N PHE A 57 -37.12 6.16 -23.23
CA PHE A 57 -37.35 5.26 -22.09
C PHE A 57 -38.83 5.02 -21.78
N GLN A 58 -39.76 5.72 -22.43
CA GLN A 58 -41.20 5.46 -22.29
C GLN A 58 -41.65 4.16 -22.98
N ASP A 59 -40.94 3.68 -24.01
CA ASP A 59 -41.35 2.56 -24.86
C ASP A 59 -40.49 1.30 -24.60
N THR A 60 -40.87 0.52 -23.58
CA THR A 60 -40.21 -0.75 -23.22
C THR A 60 -40.66 -1.89 -24.13
N LYS A 61 -39.74 -2.80 -24.48
CA LYS A 61 -40.08 -4.00 -25.27
C LYS A 61 -40.77 -5.06 -24.39
N LEU A 62 -41.87 -5.61 -24.90
CA LEU A 62 -42.59 -6.75 -24.29
C LEU A 62 -41.85 -8.10 -24.53
N SER A 63 -40.99 -8.18 -25.55
CA SER A 63 -40.16 -9.34 -25.88
C SER A 63 -38.85 -8.93 -26.56
N GLY A 64 -37.76 -9.68 -26.32
CA GLY A 64 -36.42 -9.39 -26.84
C GLY A 64 -35.34 -9.37 -25.73
N THR A 65 -34.06 -9.31 -26.12
CA THR A 65 -32.90 -9.36 -25.20
C THR A 65 -32.53 -8.01 -24.57
N THR A 66 -33.11 -6.91 -25.05
CA THR A 66 -32.82 -5.53 -24.62
C THR A 66 -34.10 -4.87 -24.16
N MET A 67 -34.03 -4.07 -23.10
CA MET A 67 -35.20 -3.44 -22.50
C MET A 67 -35.85 -2.38 -23.41
N TYR A 68 -35.04 -1.61 -24.14
CA TYR A 68 -35.50 -0.47 -24.94
C TYR A 68 -35.24 -0.65 -26.45
N LYS A 69 -35.95 0.13 -27.28
CA LYS A 69 -35.83 0.10 -28.74
C LYS A 69 -34.66 0.98 -29.21
N ALA A 70 -33.62 0.37 -29.76
CA ALA A 70 -32.48 1.07 -30.34
C ALA A 70 -32.87 2.05 -31.48
N THR A 71 -33.93 1.73 -32.25
CA THR A 71 -34.46 2.62 -33.30
C THR A 71 -35.01 3.93 -32.72
N LYS A 72 -35.71 3.88 -31.59
CA LYS A 72 -36.20 5.08 -30.89
C LYS A 72 -35.07 5.96 -30.39
N LEU A 73 -34.03 5.36 -29.83
CA LEU A 73 -32.81 6.06 -29.42
C LEU A 73 -32.15 6.75 -30.63
N GLN A 74 -31.96 6.03 -31.73
CA GLN A 74 -31.35 6.57 -32.94
C GLN A 74 -32.17 7.73 -33.53
N ASP A 75 -33.49 7.58 -33.62
CA ASP A 75 -34.39 8.63 -34.09
C ASP A 75 -34.33 9.88 -33.18
N ALA A 76 -34.33 9.69 -31.86
CA ALA A 76 -34.25 10.79 -30.91
C ALA A 76 -32.91 11.53 -30.98
N LEU A 77 -31.79 10.80 -31.11
CA LEU A 77 -30.46 11.37 -31.27
C LEU A 77 -30.35 12.17 -32.58
N LYS A 78 -30.79 11.60 -33.71
CA LYS A 78 -30.81 12.28 -35.01
C LYS A 78 -31.64 13.55 -35.00
N ARG A 79 -32.84 13.52 -34.39
CA ARG A 79 -33.68 14.72 -34.22
C ARG A 79 -32.95 15.81 -33.44
N MET A 80 -32.38 15.47 -32.29
CA MET A 80 -31.66 16.41 -31.43
C MET A 80 -30.44 17.03 -32.14
N ILE A 81 -29.68 16.22 -32.90
CA ILE A 81 -28.54 16.70 -33.68
C ILE A 81 -29.03 17.65 -34.79
N ARG A 82 -30.01 17.23 -35.60
CA ARG A 82 -30.57 18.05 -36.69
C ARG A 82 -31.13 19.39 -36.22
N GLU A 83 -31.79 19.43 -35.05
CA GLU A 83 -32.32 20.66 -34.45
C GLU A 83 -31.20 21.66 -34.04
N VAL A 84 -29.95 21.21 -33.93
CA VAL A 84 -28.81 22.04 -33.53
C VAL A 84 -27.84 22.31 -34.68
N THR A 85 -27.56 21.33 -35.52
CA THR A 85 -26.55 21.42 -36.60
C THR A 85 -27.17 21.68 -37.97
N GLY A 86 -28.46 21.37 -38.15
CA GLY A 86 -29.11 21.31 -39.46
C GLY A 86 -28.84 20.03 -40.26
N ASP A 87 -27.95 19.16 -39.79
CA ASP A 87 -27.54 17.91 -40.45
C ASP A 87 -27.50 16.74 -39.45
N GLU A 88 -28.34 15.72 -39.67
CA GLU A 88 -28.36 14.52 -38.82
C GLU A 88 -27.13 13.60 -39.01
N GLY A 89 -26.38 13.79 -40.10
CA GLY A 89 -25.14 13.09 -40.43
C GLY A 89 -23.87 13.80 -39.99
N GLU A 90 -23.98 14.84 -39.14
CA GLU A 90 -22.82 15.59 -38.65
C GLU A 90 -21.77 14.66 -38.02
N MET A 91 -20.52 14.79 -38.45
CA MET A 91 -19.40 13.96 -38.00
C MET A 91 -18.98 14.30 -36.57
N MET A 92 -18.56 13.29 -35.82
CA MET A 92 -18.05 13.50 -34.46
C MET A 92 -16.81 14.39 -34.47
N SER A 93 -15.85 14.07 -35.34
CA SER A 93 -14.62 14.86 -35.55
C SER A 93 -14.87 16.14 -36.35
N GLU A 94 -14.36 17.27 -35.87
CA GLU A 94 -14.46 18.57 -36.55
C GLU A 94 -13.40 18.67 -37.67
N ARG A 95 -13.83 19.00 -38.90
CA ARG A 95 -12.94 19.08 -40.08
C ARG A 95 -11.97 20.29 -40.09
N ARG A 96 -12.15 21.26 -39.20
CA ARG A 96 -11.27 22.44 -39.07
C ARG A 96 -10.58 22.38 -37.70
N GLU A 97 -9.32 22.78 -37.63
CA GLU A 97 -8.59 22.92 -36.35
C GLU A 97 -9.29 23.95 -35.46
N TYR A 98 -10.18 23.47 -34.60
CA TYR A 98 -10.85 24.28 -33.60
C TYR A 98 -10.01 24.30 -32.32
N THR A 99 -9.63 25.49 -31.87
CA THR A 99 -8.77 25.69 -30.69
C THR A 99 -9.55 25.77 -29.37
N GLY A 100 -10.87 25.62 -29.39
CA GLY A 100 -11.73 25.65 -28.19
C GLY A 100 -11.85 24.29 -27.48
N CYS A 101 -12.90 24.16 -26.67
CA CYS A 101 -13.14 22.95 -25.86
C CYS A 101 -13.17 21.66 -26.69
N LYS A 102 -12.36 20.69 -26.27
CA LYS A 102 -12.32 19.35 -26.84
C LYS A 102 -13.36 18.46 -26.19
N THR A 103 -14.06 17.64 -27.00
CA THR A 103 -15.08 16.70 -26.49
C THR A 103 -14.65 15.27 -26.76
N VAL A 104 -14.80 14.41 -25.75
CA VAL A 104 -14.50 12.97 -25.86
C VAL A 104 -15.65 12.14 -25.32
N VAL A 105 -16.12 11.19 -26.12
CA VAL A 105 -17.14 10.21 -25.72
C VAL A 105 -16.50 8.84 -25.65
N PHE A 106 -16.77 8.07 -24.60
CA PHE A 106 -16.19 6.74 -24.38
C PHE A 106 -17.20 5.63 -24.65
N ALA A 107 -16.78 4.56 -25.32
CA ALA A 107 -17.53 3.31 -25.41
C ALA A 107 -16.59 2.11 -25.35
N MET A 108 -17.11 0.90 -25.16
CA MET A 108 -16.31 -0.32 -25.21
C MET A 108 -16.48 -1.00 -26.56
N ALA A 109 -15.37 -1.27 -27.27
CA ALA A 109 -15.41 -2.24 -28.36
C ALA A 109 -15.70 -3.64 -27.77
N GLN A 110 -16.56 -4.43 -28.42
CA GLN A 110 -16.99 -5.74 -27.89
C GLN A 110 -15.83 -6.69 -27.59
N HIS A 111 -14.75 -6.63 -28.37
CA HIS A 111 -13.56 -7.45 -28.18
C HIS A 111 -12.67 -7.00 -27.00
N ASN A 112 -12.88 -5.80 -26.44
CA ASN A 112 -12.06 -5.19 -25.37
C ASN A 112 -12.78 -5.06 -24.02
N GLN A 113 -14.01 -5.56 -23.87
CA GLN A 113 -14.83 -5.37 -22.65
C GLN A 113 -14.11 -5.84 -21.38
N ASN A 114 -13.42 -6.98 -21.42
CA ASN A 114 -12.74 -7.54 -20.24
C ASN A 114 -11.37 -6.90 -19.95
N ALA A 115 -10.77 -6.19 -20.92
CA ALA A 115 -9.50 -5.49 -20.75
C ALA A 115 -9.67 -4.10 -20.11
N GLY A 116 -10.90 -3.62 -19.92
CA GLY A 116 -11.18 -2.31 -19.32
C GLY A 116 -10.65 -1.12 -20.13
N LEU A 117 -10.32 -1.32 -21.41
CA LEU A 117 -9.81 -0.30 -22.31
C LEU A 117 -10.94 0.26 -23.19
N PRO A 118 -11.40 1.50 -22.96
CA PRO A 118 -12.43 2.10 -23.78
C PRO A 118 -11.88 2.61 -25.11
N THR A 119 -12.73 2.59 -26.12
CA THR A 119 -12.56 3.35 -27.36
C THR A 119 -13.00 4.79 -27.11
N LEU A 120 -12.18 5.73 -27.57
CA LEU A 120 -12.47 7.16 -27.53
C LEU A 120 -13.09 7.57 -28.86
N PHE A 121 -14.15 8.37 -28.84
CA PHE A 121 -14.68 9.10 -29.99
C PHE A 121 -14.44 10.59 -29.77
N ARG A 122 -13.64 11.21 -30.64
CA ARG A 122 -13.09 12.55 -30.40
C ARG A 122 -13.74 13.59 -31.29
N SER A 123 -13.89 14.80 -30.78
CA SER A 123 -14.24 15.96 -31.61
C SER A 123 -13.06 16.51 -32.42
N TYR A 124 -11.87 15.92 -32.28
CA TYR A 124 -10.62 16.41 -32.86
C TYR A 124 -9.77 15.24 -33.36
N THR A 125 -8.94 15.50 -34.37
CA THR A 125 -8.07 14.50 -34.98
C THR A 125 -6.77 14.30 -34.21
N VAL A 126 -6.25 13.07 -34.21
CA VAL A 126 -4.96 12.71 -33.62
C VAL A 126 -4.19 11.75 -34.52
N SER A 127 -2.86 11.89 -34.58
CA SER A 127 -2.00 11.08 -35.45
C SER A 127 -1.72 9.68 -34.90
N ALA A 128 -1.63 9.53 -33.58
CA ALA A 128 -1.42 8.24 -32.91
C ALA A 128 -2.73 7.75 -32.29
N ASN A 129 -3.07 6.48 -32.51
CA ASN A 129 -4.31 5.82 -32.05
C ASN A 129 -5.59 6.54 -32.55
N PRO A 130 -5.85 6.52 -33.88
CA PRO A 130 -7.01 7.17 -34.47
C PRO A 130 -8.30 6.55 -33.93
N ASP A 131 -9.30 7.39 -33.68
CA ASP A 131 -10.65 6.94 -33.35
C ASP A 131 -11.45 6.56 -34.60
N PRO A 132 -12.50 5.72 -34.46
CA PRO A 132 -13.33 5.32 -35.59
C PRO A 132 -13.99 6.54 -36.23
N ASP A 133 -13.93 6.64 -37.56
CA ASP A 133 -14.64 7.68 -38.30
C ASP A 133 -16.15 7.43 -38.18
N CYS A 134 -16.87 8.35 -37.53
CA CYS A 134 -18.28 8.16 -37.22
C CYS A 134 -19.04 9.49 -37.05
N THR A 135 -20.36 9.40 -37.18
CA THR A 135 -21.29 10.50 -36.90
C THR A 135 -21.46 10.71 -35.39
N ILE A 136 -21.90 11.91 -34.99
CA ILE A 136 -22.25 12.19 -33.59
C ILE A 136 -23.31 11.19 -33.09
N SER A 137 -24.28 10.83 -33.93
CA SER A 137 -25.34 9.87 -33.55
C SER A 137 -24.78 8.48 -33.27
N GLU A 138 -23.79 8.01 -34.02
CA GLU A 138 -23.18 6.70 -33.84
C GLU A 138 -22.34 6.65 -32.56
N ALA A 139 -21.53 7.69 -32.29
CA ALA A 139 -20.76 7.79 -31.05
C ALA A 139 -21.68 7.83 -29.81
N LEU A 140 -22.81 8.57 -29.89
CA LEU A 140 -23.78 8.66 -28.81
C LEU A 140 -24.63 7.39 -28.63
N HIS A 141 -24.88 6.62 -29.69
CA HIS A 141 -25.49 5.30 -29.55
C HIS A 141 -24.47 4.33 -28.94
N ALA A 142 -23.24 4.30 -29.44
CA ALA A 142 -22.18 3.43 -28.93
C ALA A 142 -21.97 3.60 -27.42
N THR A 143 -21.91 4.84 -26.93
CA THR A 143 -21.66 5.11 -25.50
C THR A 143 -22.80 4.66 -24.57
N ILE A 144 -24.05 4.56 -25.04
CA ILE A 144 -25.21 4.16 -24.23
C ILE A 144 -25.72 2.74 -24.55
N ALA A 145 -25.05 2.03 -25.46
CA ALA A 145 -25.44 0.70 -25.93
C ALA A 145 -25.19 -0.41 -24.89
N HIS A 146 -25.74 -0.27 -23.68
CA HIS A 146 -25.65 -1.27 -22.63
C HIS A 146 -26.43 -2.54 -23.05
N PRO A 147 -25.84 -3.75 -23.01
CA PRO A 147 -26.46 -4.98 -23.54
C PRO A 147 -27.84 -5.31 -22.97
N ASP A 148 -28.08 -4.97 -21.71
CA ASP A 148 -29.39 -5.16 -21.07
C ASP A 148 -30.41 -4.07 -21.46
N LEU A 149 -29.96 -2.89 -21.87
CA LEU A 149 -30.82 -1.72 -22.13
C LEU A 149 -31.04 -1.51 -23.64
N PHE A 150 -29.97 -1.51 -24.43
CA PHE A 150 -29.97 -1.23 -25.87
C PHE A 150 -29.06 -2.21 -26.63
N LYS A 151 -29.40 -2.44 -27.91
CA LYS A 151 -28.58 -3.28 -28.79
C LYS A 151 -27.26 -2.56 -29.12
N SER A 152 -26.17 -3.32 -29.21
CA SER A 152 -24.88 -2.85 -29.71
C SER A 152 -24.99 -2.22 -31.10
N ILE A 153 -24.10 -1.27 -31.39
CA ILE A 153 -23.99 -0.63 -32.70
C ILE A 153 -22.73 -1.10 -33.42
N THR A 154 -22.82 -1.29 -34.73
CA THR A 154 -21.66 -1.58 -35.58
C THR A 154 -21.31 -0.33 -36.37
N ILE A 155 -20.07 0.14 -36.24
CA ILE A 155 -19.54 1.28 -37.00
C ILE A 155 -18.57 0.73 -38.05
N LEU A 156 -18.72 1.20 -39.29
CA LEU A 156 -17.93 0.78 -40.44
C LEU A 156 -16.74 1.73 -40.61
N ASP A 157 -15.57 1.34 -40.10
CA ASP A 157 -14.32 2.06 -40.32
C ASP A 157 -13.42 1.28 -41.28
N SER A 158 -13.07 1.93 -42.41
CA SER A 158 -12.03 1.70 -43.43
C SER A 158 -11.49 0.30 -43.78
N SER A 159 -12.05 -0.82 -43.31
CA SER A 159 -12.04 -2.19 -43.88
C SER A 159 -12.61 -3.28 -42.96
N ILE A 160 -12.86 -3.04 -41.66
CA ILE A 160 -13.39 -4.05 -40.71
C ILE A 160 -14.54 -3.47 -39.86
N PRO A 161 -15.76 -4.05 -39.92
CA PRO A 161 -16.86 -3.64 -39.05
C PRO A 161 -16.53 -3.87 -37.57
N GLN A 162 -16.63 -2.83 -36.74
CA GLN A 162 -16.41 -2.94 -35.29
C GLN A 162 -17.73 -2.73 -34.53
N SER A 163 -18.01 -3.62 -33.57
CA SER A 163 -19.21 -3.57 -32.74
C SER A 163 -18.89 -2.95 -31.37
N PHE A 164 -19.70 -1.99 -30.95
CA PHE A 164 -19.54 -1.20 -29.74
C PHE A 164 -20.71 -1.38 -28.78
N VAL A 165 -20.40 -1.35 -27.48
CA VAL A 165 -21.34 -1.33 -26.37
C VAL A 165 -21.01 -0.17 -25.42
N GLY A 166 -21.92 0.11 -24.50
CA GLY A 166 -21.80 1.22 -23.55
C GLY A 166 -20.47 1.21 -22.77
N GLY A 167 -19.86 2.39 -22.64
CA GLY A 167 -18.57 2.56 -21.96
C GLY A 167 -18.65 2.23 -20.46
N GLU A 168 -19.85 2.28 -19.90
CA GLU A 168 -20.14 1.98 -18.50
C GLU A 168 -19.83 0.53 -18.07
N LEU A 169 -19.75 -0.42 -19.01
CA LEU A 169 -19.44 -1.84 -18.79
C LEU A 169 -17.98 -2.13 -18.35
N GLY A 170 -17.22 -1.09 -18.04
CA GLY A 170 -15.82 -1.19 -17.61
C GLY A 170 -15.20 0.17 -17.28
N CYS A 171 -15.77 1.24 -17.83
CA CYS A 171 -15.28 2.61 -17.75
C CYS A 171 -16.40 3.61 -17.35
N SER A 172 -17.24 3.25 -16.37
CA SER A 172 -18.36 4.11 -15.89
C SER A 172 -17.91 5.50 -15.40
N ASN A 173 -16.65 5.65 -15.01
CA ASN A 173 -16.02 6.92 -14.70
C ASN A 173 -14.70 7.01 -15.48
N PRO A 174 -14.66 7.73 -16.63
CA PRO A 174 -13.52 7.68 -17.54
C PRO A 174 -12.33 8.57 -17.12
N MET A 175 -12.33 9.09 -15.88
CA MET A 175 -11.37 10.10 -15.42
C MET A 175 -9.90 9.72 -15.66
N ALA A 176 -9.50 8.48 -15.39
CA ALA A 176 -8.12 8.03 -15.64
C ALA A 176 -7.71 8.20 -17.11
N HIS A 177 -8.60 7.83 -18.04
CA HIS A 177 -8.37 7.95 -19.48
C HIS A 177 -8.41 9.40 -19.96
N VAL A 178 -9.30 10.22 -19.40
CA VAL A 178 -9.37 11.66 -19.68
C VAL A 178 -8.06 12.36 -19.30
N LEU A 179 -7.48 12.02 -18.15
CA LEU A 179 -6.22 12.64 -17.69
C LEU A 179 -5.02 12.19 -18.53
N SER A 180 -4.98 10.92 -18.94
CA SER A 180 -3.97 10.41 -19.88
C SER A 180 -4.06 11.11 -21.23
N GLU A 181 -5.28 11.27 -21.76
CA GLU A 181 -5.54 11.96 -23.01
C GLU A 181 -5.19 13.45 -22.93
N LEU A 182 -5.48 14.11 -21.79
CA LEU A 182 -5.08 15.50 -21.53
C LEU A 182 -3.56 15.71 -21.59
N ASN A 183 -2.79 14.80 -21.01
CA ASN A 183 -1.32 14.86 -21.09
C ASN A 183 -0.81 14.68 -22.52
N ARG A 184 -1.50 13.87 -23.32
CA ARG A 184 -1.16 13.68 -24.74
C ARG A 184 -1.41 14.92 -25.57
N ILE A 185 -2.56 15.57 -25.38
CA ILE A 185 -2.95 16.74 -26.19
C ILE A 185 -2.39 18.07 -25.69
N TYR A 186 -2.03 18.17 -24.41
CA TYR A 186 -1.46 19.36 -23.78
C TYR A 186 -0.27 19.00 -22.86
N PRO A 187 0.84 18.47 -23.38
CA PRO A 187 1.97 18.06 -22.56
C PRO A 187 2.54 19.22 -21.75
N GLY A 188 2.71 19.03 -20.44
CA GLY A 188 3.28 20.03 -19.52
C GLY A 188 2.37 21.22 -19.17
N ARG A 189 1.15 21.31 -19.72
CA ARG A 189 0.20 22.39 -19.40
C ARG A 189 -0.29 22.29 -17.95
N GLN A 190 -0.61 23.42 -17.34
CA GLN A 190 -1.09 23.49 -15.96
C GLN A 190 -2.63 23.37 -15.89
N ILE A 191 -3.11 22.47 -15.02
CA ILE A 191 -4.53 22.20 -14.75
C ILE A 191 -4.91 22.92 -13.45
N ALA A 192 -5.96 23.75 -13.51
CA ALA A 192 -6.47 24.49 -12.36
C ALA A 192 -7.67 23.83 -11.67
N SER A 193 -8.46 23.03 -12.40
CA SER A 193 -9.65 22.38 -11.84
C SER A 193 -9.99 21.12 -12.62
N ILE A 194 -10.38 20.08 -11.88
CA ILE A 194 -10.88 18.81 -12.39
C ILE A 194 -12.22 18.55 -11.70
N ILE A 195 -13.31 18.52 -12.48
CA ILE A 195 -14.66 18.31 -11.95
C ILE A 195 -15.19 16.96 -12.45
N SER A 196 -15.52 16.08 -11.51
CA SER A 196 -16.09 14.77 -11.79
C SER A 196 -17.51 14.70 -11.22
N ILE A 197 -18.48 14.31 -12.05
CA ILE A 197 -19.91 14.27 -11.70
C ILE A 197 -20.39 12.81 -11.76
N GLY A 198 -21.16 12.38 -10.74
CA GLY A 198 -21.74 11.04 -10.63
C GLY A 198 -23.24 11.05 -10.39
N ALA A 199 -23.87 9.90 -10.59
CA ALA A 199 -25.32 9.70 -10.53
C ALA A 199 -25.74 8.68 -9.44
N GLY A 200 -25.38 8.93 -8.18
CA GLY A 200 -25.82 8.10 -7.06
C GLY A 200 -24.69 7.28 -6.43
N HIS A 201 -24.92 6.83 -5.19
CA HIS A 201 -24.05 5.87 -4.51
C HIS A 201 -24.59 4.44 -4.68
N ALA A 202 -23.74 3.43 -4.92
CA ALA A 202 -24.21 2.06 -5.15
C ALA A 202 -25.02 1.50 -3.96
N ARG A 203 -24.61 1.84 -2.74
CA ARG A 203 -25.30 1.51 -1.48
C ARG A 203 -26.70 2.08 -1.35
N THR A 204 -27.01 3.15 -2.09
CA THR A 204 -28.34 3.77 -2.07
C THR A 204 -29.30 3.14 -3.06
N ILE A 205 -28.91 2.11 -3.81
CA ILE A 205 -29.76 1.43 -4.79
C ILE A 205 -30.23 0.10 -4.20
N GLN A 206 -31.52 -0.03 -3.89
CA GLN A 206 -32.11 -1.26 -3.37
C GLN A 206 -32.46 -2.23 -4.50
N VAL A 207 -31.93 -3.47 -4.43
CA VAL A 207 -32.24 -4.53 -5.41
C VAL A 207 -33.46 -5.32 -4.93
N PRO A 208 -34.56 -5.42 -5.70
CA PRO A 208 -35.73 -6.22 -5.33
C PRO A 208 -35.46 -7.74 -5.29
N ASP A 209 -36.36 -8.48 -4.63
CA ASP A 209 -36.27 -9.94 -4.42
C ASP A 209 -36.06 -10.76 -5.73
N PRO A 210 -35.09 -11.70 -5.78
CA PRO A 210 -34.66 -12.45 -6.98
C PRO A 210 -35.71 -13.37 -7.62
N SER A 211 -36.89 -13.58 -7.02
CA SER A 211 -37.95 -14.45 -7.56
C SER A 211 -38.51 -14.06 -8.95
N ARG A 212 -38.11 -12.91 -9.51
CA ARG A 212 -38.52 -12.44 -10.85
C ARG A 212 -37.34 -11.92 -11.67
N TRP A 213 -36.41 -12.81 -12.01
CA TRP A 213 -35.11 -12.57 -12.68
C TRP A 213 -35.11 -11.60 -13.89
N ARG A 214 -36.18 -11.54 -14.71
CA ARG A 214 -36.26 -10.59 -15.85
C ARG A 214 -36.65 -9.15 -15.45
N ARG A 215 -37.09 -8.92 -14.21
CA ARG A 215 -37.71 -7.66 -13.76
C ARG A 215 -36.82 -6.79 -12.85
N THR A 216 -35.58 -7.21 -12.59
CA THR A 216 -34.61 -6.57 -11.68
C THR A 216 -33.31 -6.11 -12.38
N GLN A 217 -33.20 -6.30 -13.70
CA GLN A 217 -31.95 -6.20 -14.45
C GLN A 217 -31.46 -4.75 -14.63
N ASP A 218 -32.34 -3.76 -14.77
CA ASP A 218 -32.02 -2.32 -14.84
C ASP A 218 -31.43 -1.78 -13.53
N VAL A 219 -32.00 -2.20 -12.39
CA VAL A 219 -31.51 -1.83 -11.06
C VAL A 219 -30.13 -2.41 -10.77
N MET A 220 -29.88 -3.65 -11.19
CA MET A 220 -28.55 -4.28 -11.08
C MET A 220 -27.51 -3.55 -11.92
N VAL A 221 -27.83 -3.20 -13.17
CA VAL A 221 -26.95 -2.42 -14.05
C VAL A 221 -26.61 -1.06 -13.42
N MET A 222 -27.61 -0.33 -12.91
CA MET A 222 -27.36 0.96 -12.24
C MET A 222 -26.46 0.82 -11.01
N LYS A 223 -26.62 -0.26 -10.23
CA LYS A 223 -25.78 -0.53 -9.06
C LYS A 223 -24.34 -0.86 -9.45
N ASP A 224 -24.12 -1.67 -10.48
CA ASP A 224 -22.79 -2.01 -10.99
C ASP A 224 -22.06 -0.77 -11.56
N MET A 225 -22.78 0.07 -12.30
CA MET A 225 -22.27 1.34 -12.82
C MET A 225 -21.86 2.30 -11.70
N ALA A 226 -22.71 2.44 -10.68
CA ALA A 226 -22.42 3.28 -9.51
C ALA A 226 -21.17 2.77 -8.77
N THR A 227 -21.06 1.45 -8.59
CA THR A 227 -19.94 0.80 -7.90
C THR A 227 -18.62 1.04 -8.64
N ASN A 228 -18.61 0.85 -9.96
CA ASN A 228 -17.43 1.14 -10.79
C ASN A 228 -17.07 2.64 -10.75
N SER A 229 -18.07 3.53 -10.80
CA SER A 229 -17.87 4.98 -10.76
C SER A 229 -17.26 5.46 -9.45
N GLU A 230 -17.71 4.91 -8.33
CA GLU A 230 -17.20 5.18 -6.98
C GLU A 230 -15.75 4.71 -6.83
N ARG A 231 -15.43 3.49 -7.28
CA ARG A 231 -14.07 2.93 -7.28
C ARG A 231 -13.06 3.87 -7.94
N VAL A 232 -13.35 4.38 -9.14
CA VAL A 232 -12.46 5.33 -9.82
C VAL A 232 -12.43 6.68 -9.11
N ALA A 233 -13.55 7.13 -8.51
CA ALA A 233 -13.57 8.39 -7.77
C ALA A 233 -12.69 8.34 -6.51
N GLU A 234 -12.64 7.19 -5.84
CA GLU A 234 -11.75 6.94 -4.70
C GLU A 234 -10.29 6.90 -5.14
N GLU A 235 -9.98 6.22 -6.24
CA GLU A 235 -8.64 6.22 -6.85
C GLU A 235 -8.19 7.66 -7.17
N MET A 236 -9.03 8.47 -7.81
CA MET A 236 -8.72 9.86 -8.13
C MET A 236 -8.59 10.72 -6.86
N SER A 237 -9.44 10.48 -5.86
CA SER A 237 -9.34 11.19 -4.57
C SER A 237 -8.01 10.88 -3.88
N SER A 238 -7.53 9.63 -3.95
CA SER A 238 -6.21 9.23 -3.48
C SER A 238 -5.08 9.84 -4.31
N ARG A 239 -5.22 9.85 -5.64
CA ARG A 239 -4.21 10.38 -6.57
C ARG A 239 -3.98 11.88 -6.36
N PHE A 240 -5.04 12.61 -6.04
CA PHE A 240 -5.01 14.05 -5.79
C PHE A 240 -4.97 14.39 -4.29
N GLU A 241 -4.78 13.40 -3.42
CA GLU A 241 -4.65 13.57 -1.98
C GLU A 241 -3.37 14.37 -1.68
N GLY A 242 -3.53 15.62 -1.23
CA GLY A 242 -2.42 16.56 -1.02
C GLY A 242 -2.26 17.61 -2.13
N THR A 243 -2.90 17.46 -3.29
CA THR A 243 -3.00 18.59 -4.24
C THR A 243 -4.14 19.51 -3.79
N SER A 244 -3.81 20.66 -3.20
CA SER A 244 -4.82 21.53 -2.60
C SER A 244 -5.77 22.08 -3.67
N GLY A 245 -7.01 21.58 -3.72
CA GLY A 245 -8.12 22.22 -4.44
C GLY A 245 -8.16 22.02 -5.95
N VAL A 246 -7.56 20.97 -6.51
CA VAL A 246 -7.66 20.67 -7.96
C VAL A 246 -8.84 19.76 -8.29
N TYR A 247 -9.03 18.66 -7.55
CA TYR A 247 -10.01 17.63 -7.87
C TYR A 247 -11.29 17.76 -7.04
N PHE A 248 -12.44 17.85 -7.73
CA PHE A 248 -13.76 17.99 -7.12
C PHE A 248 -14.72 16.92 -7.64
N ARG A 249 -15.06 15.95 -6.79
CA ARG A 249 -16.12 14.97 -7.04
C ARG A 249 -17.46 15.46 -6.48
N PHE A 250 -18.50 15.47 -7.31
CA PHE A 250 -19.88 15.68 -6.90
C PHE A 250 -20.70 14.43 -7.24
N ASN A 251 -21.36 13.86 -6.23
CA ASN A 251 -22.19 12.68 -6.41
C ASN A 251 -23.44 12.81 -5.53
N VAL A 252 -24.62 12.75 -6.15
CA VAL A 252 -25.90 12.89 -5.42
C VAL A 252 -26.06 11.67 -4.51
N ASP A 253 -26.43 11.88 -3.24
CA ASP A 253 -26.39 10.84 -2.21
C ASP A 253 -27.76 10.31 -1.78
N GLN A 254 -28.83 10.74 -2.44
CA GLN A 254 -30.22 10.34 -2.22
C GLN A 254 -31.03 10.42 -3.53
N GLY A 255 -32.14 9.71 -3.62
CA GLY A 255 -33.08 9.74 -4.76
C GLY A 255 -33.05 8.50 -5.66
N MET A 256 -32.20 7.51 -5.35
CA MET A 256 -32.08 6.25 -6.09
C MET A 256 -32.58 5.02 -5.31
N GLN A 257 -33.03 5.19 -4.05
CA GLN A 257 -33.41 4.12 -3.12
C GLN A 257 -34.63 3.32 -3.57
N ASP A 258 -35.62 4.00 -4.14
CA ASP A 258 -36.91 3.40 -4.47
C ASP A 258 -37.15 3.33 -5.98
N MET A 259 -36.12 3.44 -6.82
CA MET A 259 -36.27 3.35 -8.28
C MET A 259 -36.75 1.95 -8.69
N LYS A 260 -38.06 1.79 -8.86
CA LYS A 260 -38.72 0.59 -9.40
C LYS A 260 -39.10 0.86 -10.86
N HIS A 261 -38.79 -0.09 -11.74
CA HIS A 261 -39.24 -0.21 -13.14
C HIS A 261 -39.14 1.07 -14.00
N GLY A 262 -38.20 1.13 -14.95
CA GLY A 262 -38.29 2.08 -16.09
C GLY A 262 -38.56 3.55 -15.71
N SER A 263 -37.87 4.05 -14.67
CA SER A 263 -38.21 5.24 -13.87
C SER A 263 -38.02 6.61 -14.54
N TRP A 264 -38.31 6.77 -15.83
CA TRP A 264 -38.29 8.10 -16.45
C TRP A 264 -39.38 9.03 -15.88
N GLU A 265 -40.50 8.48 -15.37
CA GLU A 265 -41.62 9.24 -14.79
C GLU A 265 -41.27 9.95 -13.46
N ARG A 266 -40.19 9.54 -12.79
CA ARG A 266 -39.73 10.10 -11.50
C ARG A 266 -38.56 11.08 -11.65
N LEU A 267 -38.33 11.59 -12.86
CA LEU A 267 -37.31 12.61 -13.14
C LEU A 267 -37.49 13.86 -12.25
N GLY A 268 -38.74 14.20 -11.90
CA GLY A 268 -39.05 15.28 -10.96
C GLY A 268 -38.48 15.06 -9.55
N GLU A 269 -38.51 13.82 -9.05
CA GLU A 269 -37.94 13.47 -7.75
C GLU A 269 -36.41 13.48 -7.78
N ALA A 270 -35.80 12.94 -8.84
CA ALA A 270 -34.34 13.01 -9.03
C ALA A 270 -33.84 14.46 -9.06
N VAL A 271 -34.60 15.38 -9.70
CA VAL A 271 -34.32 16.82 -9.68
C VAL A 271 -34.45 17.41 -8.28
N GLN A 272 -35.46 17.01 -7.49
CA GLN A 272 -35.62 17.47 -6.10
C GLN A 272 -34.46 17.02 -5.20
N HIS A 273 -34.06 15.74 -5.28
CA HIS A 273 -32.92 15.22 -4.53
C HIS A 273 -31.60 15.87 -4.95
N THR A 274 -31.42 16.14 -6.25
CA THR A 274 -30.26 16.88 -6.75
C THR A 274 -30.23 18.31 -6.18
N LYS A 275 -31.38 19.01 -6.16
CA LYS A 275 -31.49 20.34 -5.56
C LYS A 275 -31.16 20.31 -4.06
N ALA A 276 -31.69 19.34 -3.31
CA ALA A 276 -31.39 19.17 -1.90
C ALA A 276 -29.89 18.87 -1.65
N TYR A 277 -29.29 18.02 -2.48
CA TYR A 277 -27.85 17.72 -2.42
C TYR A 277 -26.99 18.98 -2.62
N LEU A 278 -27.33 19.82 -3.61
CA LEU A 278 -26.62 21.08 -3.88
C LEU A 278 -26.80 22.12 -2.77
N GLN A 279 -27.85 22.02 -1.95
CA GLN A 279 -28.11 22.91 -0.80
C GLN A 279 -27.40 22.48 0.49
N LYS A 280 -26.83 21.27 0.56
CA LYS A 280 -26.04 20.83 1.73
C LYS A 280 -24.86 21.77 1.96
N SER A 281 -24.61 22.17 3.20
CA SER A 281 -23.55 23.13 3.56
C SER A 281 -22.17 22.72 3.02
N ASN A 282 -21.77 21.46 3.25
CA ASN A 282 -20.50 20.91 2.75
C ASN A 282 -20.44 20.90 1.21
N THR A 283 -21.51 20.45 0.54
CA THR A 283 -21.57 20.42 -0.94
C THR A 283 -21.51 21.82 -1.53
N SER A 284 -22.24 22.78 -0.95
CA SER A 284 -22.23 24.17 -1.36
C SER A 284 -20.84 24.78 -1.20
N GLN A 285 -20.18 24.57 -0.06
CA GLN A 285 -18.80 25.02 0.18
C GLN A 285 -17.82 24.41 -0.83
N LYS A 286 -17.94 23.11 -1.10
CA LYS A 286 -17.10 22.42 -2.09
C LYS A 286 -17.29 22.99 -3.49
N LEU A 287 -18.53 23.37 -3.85
CA LEU A 287 -18.84 24.01 -5.12
C LEU A 287 -18.24 25.42 -5.22
N ASP A 288 -18.28 26.21 -4.14
CA ASP A 288 -17.62 27.53 -4.10
C ASP A 288 -16.10 27.41 -4.23
N ASN A 289 -15.50 26.42 -3.55
CA ASN A 289 -14.07 26.14 -3.68
C ASN A 289 -13.69 25.74 -5.12
N ALA A 290 -14.53 24.96 -5.81
CA ALA A 290 -14.32 24.57 -7.20
C ALA A 290 -14.38 25.78 -8.14
N VAL A 291 -15.33 26.70 -7.92
CA VAL A 291 -15.45 27.95 -8.69
C VAL A 291 -14.23 28.84 -8.46
N HIS A 292 -13.80 29.01 -7.20
CA HIS A 292 -12.63 29.80 -6.86
C HIS A 292 -11.35 29.22 -7.47
N ALA A 293 -11.15 27.90 -7.40
CA ALA A 293 -10.00 27.23 -8.00
C ALA A 293 -9.98 27.40 -9.53
N SER A 294 -11.14 27.25 -10.19
CA SER A 294 -11.24 27.37 -11.65
C SER A 294 -11.00 28.80 -12.16
N ILE A 295 -11.60 29.81 -11.52
CA ILE A 295 -11.46 31.22 -11.93
C ILE A 295 -10.11 31.80 -11.48
N GLY A 296 -9.73 31.58 -10.22
CA GLY A 296 -8.52 32.13 -9.63
C GLY A 296 -7.23 31.36 -10.00
N ARG A 297 -7.34 30.23 -10.70
CA ARG A 297 -6.23 29.33 -11.07
C ARG A 297 -5.26 29.03 -9.92
N CYS A 298 -5.81 28.86 -8.72
CA CYS A 298 -5.04 28.61 -7.50
C CYS A 298 -4.77 27.11 -7.32
N GLY A 299 -3.51 26.74 -7.06
CA GLY A 299 -3.11 25.35 -6.80
C GLY A 299 -3.11 24.49 -8.07
N THR A 300 -2.27 24.79 -9.06
CA THR A 300 -2.24 24.03 -10.32
C THR A 300 -1.34 22.80 -10.27
N ILE A 301 -1.63 21.81 -11.12
CA ILE A 301 -0.77 20.65 -11.37
C ILE A 301 -0.48 20.51 -12.86
N SER A 302 0.66 19.92 -13.23
CA SER A 302 0.94 19.66 -14.64
C SER A 302 0.07 18.52 -15.19
N THR A 303 -0.20 18.52 -16.49
CA THR A 303 -0.90 17.41 -17.16
C THR A 303 -0.16 16.08 -16.99
N ALA A 304 1.17 16.09 -16.90
CA ALA A 304 1.98 14.91 -16.62
C ALA A 304 1.71 14.34 -15.21
N GLN A 305 1.71 15.22 -14.19
CA GLN A 305 1.37 14.84 -12.81
C GLN A 305 -0.06 14.30 -12.72
N ALA A 306 -1.01 14.95 -13.41
CA ALA A 306 -2.40 14.52 -13.43
C ALA A 306 -2.60 13.14 -14.11
N ALA A 307 -1.82 12.85 -15.15
CA ALA A 307 -1.81 11.55 -15.83
C ALA A 307 -1.08 10.45 -15.05
N GLY A 308 -0.45 10.76 -13.91
CA GLY A 308 0.30 9.80 -13.11
C GLY A 308 1.78 9.65 -13.49
N LYS A 309 2.33 10.51 -14.37
CA LYS A 309 3.78 10.63 -14.59
C LYS A 309 4.37 11.47 -13.45
N ILE A 310 5.01 10.82 -12.49
CA ILE A 310 5.71 11.52 -11.40
C ILE A 310 6.97 12.18 -11.97
N LEU A 311 6.93 13.49 -12.14
CA LEU A 311 8.12 14.35 -12.13
C LEU A 311 8.11 15.09 -10.80
N HIS A 312 9.18 14.85 -10.03
CA HIS A 312 9.53 15.43 -8.73
C HIS A 312 8.67 16.63 -8.30
N ALA A 313 7.74 16.45 -7.36
CA ALA A 313 7.21 17.55 -6.57
C ALA A 313 6.69 17.10 -5.19
N LEU A 314 7.03 17.93 -4.20
CA LEU A 314 6.87 17.87 -2.75
C LEU A 314 5.61 17.18 -2.19
N PRO A 315 5.73 16.40 -1.10
CA PRO A 315 4.57 15.88 -0.38
C PRO A 315 3.92 16.98 0.46
N VAL A 316 2.61 17.16 0.27
CA VAL A 316 1.76 17.94 1.17
C VAL A 316 1.50 17.14 2.44
N ALA A 317 1.64 17.83 3.59
CA ALA A 317 1.51 17.26 4.93
C ALA A 317 0.14 16.57 5.13
N GLY A 318 0.15 15.38 5.75
CA GLY A 318 -1.05 14.71 6.23
C GLY A 318 -1.41 13.35 5.62
N GLN A 319 -0.58 12.75 4.76
CA GLN A 319 -0.91 11.44 4.19
C GLN A 319 -0.85 10.35 5.29
N ARG A 320 -2.02 9.81 5.67
CA ARG A 320 -2.15 8.68 6.60
C ARG A 320 -1.56 7.43 5.95
N ILE A 321 -0.83 6.59 6.72
CA ILE A 321 -0.51 5.22 6.28
C ILE A 321 -1.84 4.56 5.93
N LYS A 322 -2.04 4.23 4.65
CA LYS A 322 -3.22 3.48 4.22
C LYS A 322 -2.99 2.02 4.62
N PHE A 323 -3.73 1.57 5.63
CA PHE A 323 -3.86 0.13 5.88
C PHE A 323 -4.49 -0.54 4.67
N LYS A 324 -4.02 -1.75 4.36
CA LYS A 324 -4.53 -2.55 3.26
C LYS A 324 -6.04 -2.76 3.43
N HIS A 325 -6.83 -2.37 2.44
CA HIS A 325 -8.26 -2.57 2.49
C HIS A 325 -8.59 -4.06 2.30
N CYS A 326 -9.67 -4.52 2.92
CA CYS A 326 -10.21 -5.84 2.66
C CYS A 326 -10.50 -5.98 1.15
N PRO A 327 -10.01 -7.04 0.50
CA PRO A 327 -10.26 -7.25 -0.93
C PRO A 327 -11.75 -7.46 -1.19
N ALA A 328 -12.23 -7.03 -2.36
CA ALA A 328 -13.60 -7.29 -2.78
C ALA A 328 -13.77 -8.75 -3.25
N PRO A 329 -14.95 -9.37 -3.06
CA PRO A 329 -15.25 -10.64 -3.69
C PRO A 329 -15.24 -10.51 -5.22
N THR A 330 -14.94 -11.61 -5.91
CA THR A 330 -14.98 -11.63 -7.38
C THR A 330 -16.41 -11.39 -7.89
N LYS A 331 -16.54 -10.58 -8.95
CA LYS A 331 -17.83 -10.27 -9.61
C LYS A 331 -18.61 -11.52 -10.05
N PHE A 332 -17.91 -12.63 -10.24
CA PHE A 332 -18.49 -13.89 -10.69
C PHE A 332 -18.99 -14.79 -9.57
N TYR A 333 -18.68 -14.50 -8.30
CA TYR A 333 -19.09 -15.36 -7.18
C TYR A 333 -20.61 -15.53 -7.14
N THR A 334 -21.08 -16.76 -6.91
CA THR A 334 -22.52 -17.10 -6.82
C THR A 334 -22.72 -18.44 -6.12
N GLY A 335 -23.93 -18.64 -5.56
CA GLY A 335 -24.30 -19.84 -4.81
C GLY A 335 -23.83 -19.82 -3.37
N ARG A 336 -23.96 -20.97 -2.68
CA ARG A 336 -23.60 -21.15 -1.25
C ARG A 336 -24.37 -20.26 -0.27
N ASP A 337 -25.63 -19.97 -0.60
CA ASP A 337 -26.46 -19.11 0.25
C ASP A 337 -26.68 -19.71 1.64
N ASP A 338 -26.68 -21.05 1.78
CA ASP A 338 -26.81 -21.73 3.06
C ASP A 338 -25.57 -21.50 3.95
N GLU A 339 -24.37 -21.69 3.40
CA GLU A 339 -23.11 -21.45 4.11
C GLU A 339 -22.91 -19.95 4.42
N ILE A 340 -23.32 -19.06 3.51
CA ILE A 340 -23.30 -17.62 3.76
C ILE A 340 -24.26 -17.27 4.90
N ALA A 341 -25.49 -17.80 4.87
CA ALA A 341 -26.46 -17.56 5.92
C ALA A 341 -25.98 -18.08 7.28
N GLN A 342 -25.36 -19.27 7.30
CA GLN A 342 -24.74 -19.84 8.50
C GLN A 342 -23.67 -18.90 9.08
N LEU A 343 -22.73 -18.44 8.25
CA LEU A 343 -21.64 -17.56 8.70
C LEU A 343 -22.17 -16.19 9.14
N VAL A 344 -23.10 -15.59 8.41
CA VAL A 344 -23.73 -14.31 8.77
C VAL A 344 -24.48 -14.42 10.11
N ALA A 345 -25.26 -15.48 10.30
CA ALA A 345 -25.98 -15.72 11.56
C ALA A 345 -25.01 -15.84 12.75
N CYS A 346 -23.95 -16.64 12.59
CA CYS A 346 -22.93 -16.82 13.62
C CYS A 346 -22.21 -15.52 14.02
N MET A 347 -22.09 -14.57 13.10
CA MET A 347 -21.36 -13.31 13.32
C MET A 347 -22.23 -12.19 13.91
N VAL A 348 -23.51 -12.14 13.55
CA VAL A 348 -24.40 -10.99 13.85
C VAL A 348 -25.29 -11.26 15.07
N GLU A 349 -25.33 -12.50 15.59
CA GLU A 349 -26.02 -12.83 16.84
C GLU A 349 -25.57 -11.95 18.03
N GLN A 350 -26.54 -11.29 18.68
CA GLN A 350 -26.30 -10.34 19.79
C GLN A 350 -25.95 -11.04 21.11
N HIS A 351 -24.71 -11.50 21.24
CA HIS A 351 -24.17 -12.03 22.49
C HIS A 351 -22.82 -11.40 22.82
N ASN A 352 -22.63 -10.97 24.09
CA ASN A 352 -21.43 -10.27 24.59
C ASN A 352 -20.16 -11.17 24.69
N LYS A 353 -19.89 -12.06 23.72
CA LYS A 353 -18.72 -12.96 23.69
C LYS A 353 -18.10 -13.03 22.29
N LEU A 354 -16.77 -13.06 22.24
CA LEU A 354 -15.99 -13.25 21.01
C LEU A 354 -16.38 -14.53 20.30
N ARG A 355 -16.61 -14.44 18.99
CA ARG A 355 -16.90 -15.60 18.13
C ARG A 355 -15.73 -15.85 17.20
N VAL A 356 -15.30 -17.10 17.13
CA VAL A 356 -14.32 -17.59 16.17
C VAL A 356 -15.03 -18.55 15.23
N CYS A 357 -15.11 -18.17 13.96
CA CYS A 357 -15.66 -18.97 12.88
C CYS A 357 -14.53 -19.54 12.04
N VAL A 358 -14.53 -20.86 11.84
CA VAL A 358 -13.49 -21.54 11.05
C VAL A 358 -14.13 -22.10 9.79
N VAL A 359 -13.66 -21.62 8.65
CA VAL A 359 -14.02 -22.13 7.32
C VAL A 359 -12.86 -23.01 6.85
N TYR A 360 -13.06 -24.32 6.87
CA TYR A 360 -12.03 -25.27 6.47
C TYR A 360 -12.48 -26.16 5.31
N GLY A 361 -11.52 -26.61 4.51
CA GLY A 361 -11.81 -27.44 3.34
C GLY A 361 -10.65 -27.46 2.36
N LEU A 362 -10.79 -28.20 1.26
CA LEU A 362 -9.73 -28.38 0.27
C LEU A 362 -9.27 -27.06 -0.37
N GLY A 363 -8.08 -27.05 -0.95
CA GLY A 363 -7.59 -25.92 -1.75
C GLY A 363 -8.52 -25.60 -2.93
N GLY A 364 -8.74 -24.32 -3.24
CA GLY A 364 -9.49 -23.90 -4.43
C GLY A 364 -11.01 -24.11 -4.37
N VAL A 365 -11.57 -24.59 -3.25
CA VAL A 365 -13.03 -24.72 -3.12
C VAL A 365 -13.74 -23.36 -2.96
N GLY A 366 -13.03 -22.24 -2.75
CA GLY A 366 -13.63 -20.90 -2.66
C GLY A 366 -13.91 -20.41 -1.24
N LYS A 367 -13.07 -20.81 -0.27
CA LYS A 367 -13.16 -20.36 1.14
C LYS A 367 -13.00 -18.85 1.27
N THR A 368 -11.93 -18.30 0.70
CA THR A 368 -11.66 -16.86 0.70
C THR A 368 -12.82 -16.08 0.10
N GLN A 369 -13.34 -16.50 -1.07
CA GLN A 369 -14.47 -15.82 -1.72
C GLN A 369 -15.78 -15.90 -0.92
N LEU A 370 -16.03 -17.01 -0.20
CA LEU A 370 -17.14 -17.12 0.76
C LEU A 370 -16.99 -16.07 1.88
N VAL A 371 -15.81 -15.97 2.48
CA VAL A 371 -15.51 -15.00 3.55
C VAL A 371 -15.63 -13.56 3.05
N LEU A 372 -15.08 -13.23 1.87
CA LEU A 372 -15.21 -11.89 1.29
C LEU A 372 -16.67 -11.51 1.01
N THR A 373 -17.48 -12.46 0.55
CA THR A 373 -18.92 -12.25 0.34
C THR A 373 -19.67 -12.02 1.65
N VAL A 374 -19.32 -12.76 2.71
CA VAL A 374 -19.89 -12.54 4.05
C VAL A 374 -19.50 -11.17 4.60
N ILE A 375 -18.24 -10.75 4.42
CA ILE A 375 -17.76 -9.42 4.81
C ILE A 375 -18.55 -8.35 4.05
N GLU A 376 -18.71 -8.48 2.73
CA GLU A 376 -19.47 -7.55 1.91
C GLU A 376 -20.93 -7.43 2.39
N ARG A 377 -21.60 -8.56 2.68
CA ARG A 377 -22.98 -8.58 3.20
C ARG A 377 -23.12 -8.05 4.63
N THR A 378 -22.04 -8.05 5.42
CA THR A 378 -22.06 -7.62 6.83
C THR A 378 -21.27 -6.33 7.07
N TRP A 379 -20.81 -5.63 6.02
CA TRP A 379 -19.89 -4.50 6.13
C TRP A 379 -20.39 -3.41 7.09
N GLU A 380 -21.69 -3.08 7.05
CA GLU A 380 -22.31 -2.07 7.93
C GLU A 380 -22.39 -2.48 9.41
N ASN A 381 -22.15 -3.76 9.71
CA ASN A 381 -22.10 -4.26 11.07
C ASN A 381 -20.75 -4.05 11.75
N TRP A 382 -19.73 -3.62 11.01
CA TRP A 382 -18.36 -3.51 11.51
C TRP A 382 -17.86 -2.08 11.39
N ASP A 383 -17.32 -1.56 12.49
CA ASP A 383 -16.59 -0.29 12.51
C ASP A 383 -15.16 -0.50 11.98
N HIS A 384 -14.62 -1.72 12.14
CA HIS A 384 -13.31 -2.13 11.61
C HIS A 384 -13.33 -3.54 11.03
N VAL A 385 -12.78 -3.69 9.83
CA VAL A 385 -12.50 -4.99 9.19
C VAL A 385 -11.00 -5.12 9.00
N ILE A 386 -10.40 -6.12 9.64
CA ILE A 386 -8.96 -6.38 9.66
C ILE A 386 -8.71 -7.64 8.84
N TYR A 387 -8.24 -7.47 7.61
CA TYR A 387 -7.93 -8.59 6.72
C TYR A 387 -6.45 -8.95 6.82
N VAL A 388 -6.17 -10.17 7.28
CA VAL A 388 -4.82 -10.65 7.59
C VAL A 388 -4.48 -11.85 6.71
N ASP A 389 -3.34 -11.76 6.05
CA ASP A 389 -2.71 -12.92 5.42
C ASP A 389 -2.04 -13.79 6.49
N ALA A 390 -2.58 -15.00 6.70
CA ALA A 390 -2.17 -15.96 7.71
C ALA A 390 -1.22 -17.06 7.19
N SER A 391 -0.61 -16.87 6.02
CA SER A 391 0.33 -17.83 5.44
C SER A 391 1.64 -17.97 6.21
N SER A 392 2.04 -16.96 6.98
CA SER A 392 3.25 -16.98 7.79
C SER A 392 3.14 -16.04 8.99
N THR A 393 3.97 -16.29 9.99
CA THR A 393 4.10 -15.38 11.16
C THR A 393 4.48 -13.97 10.71
N GLU A 394 5.39 -13.83 9.75
CA GLU A 394 5.80 -12.51 9.26
C GLU A 394 4.66 -11.75 8.56
N ALA A 395 3.80 -12.45 7.82
CA ALA A 395 2.65 -11.84 7.15
C ALA A 395 1.57 -11.38 8.15
N ILE A 396 1.29 -12.21 9.16
CA ILE A 396 0.32 -11.89 10.23
C ILE A 396 0.78 -10.67 11.02
N GLU A 397 2.01 -10.71 11.53
CA GLU A 397 2.56 -9.61 12.32
C GLU A 397 2.59 -8.34 11.48
N LYS A 398 3.08 -8.39 10.23
CA LYS A 398 3.08 -7.22 9.35
C LYS A 398 1.67 -6.60 9.18
N ALA A 399 0.64 -7.41 8.93
CA ALA A 399 -0.71 -6.90 8.71
C ALA A 399 -1.31 -6.27 9.98
N LEU A 400 -1.15 -6.92 11.14
CA LEU A 400 -1.63 -6.39 12.40
C LEU A 400 -0.87 -5.14 12.81
N ASP A 401 0.45 -5.14 12.65
CA ASP A 401 1.32 -3.99 12.90
C ASP A 401 0.87 -2.81 12.01
N GLU A 402 0.64 -3.03 10.70
CA GLU A 402 0.13 -2.03 9.75
C GLU A 402 -1.26 -1.47 10.14
N PHE A 403 -2.19 -2.32 10.56
CA PHE A 403 -3.52 -1.90 11.04
C PHE A 403 -3.40 -1.00 12.28
N GLY A 404 -2.56 -1.43 13.22
CA GLY A 404 -2.28 -0.70 14.44
C GLY A 404 -1.72 0.71 14.19
N LYS A 405 -0.78 0.86 13.24
CA LYS A 405 -0.25 2.19 12.83
C LYS A 405 -1.36 3.06 12.24
N ALA A 406 -2.17 2.50 11.35
CA ALA A 406 -3.21 3.26 10.66
C ALA A 406 -4.30 3.77 11.60
N LYS A 407 -4.59 3.04 12.68
CA LYS A 407 -5.59 3.40 13.70
C LYS A 407 -5.01 4.06 14.95
N ASN A 408 -3.70 4.31 15.00
CA ASN A 408 -2.98 4.86 16.16
C ASN A 408 -3.18 4.05 17.46
N ILE A 409 -3.38 2.74 17.36
CA ILE A 409 -3.63 1.86 18.51
C ILE A 409 -2.32 1.47 19.21
N GLY A 410 -1.33 1.11 18.40
CA GLY A 410 -0.18 0.31 18.79
C GLY A 410 0.46 -0.24 17.52
N GLU A 411 1.70 -0.70 17.50
CA GLU A 411 2.22 -1.40 16.29
C GLU A 411 2.91 -2.70 16.52
N ALA A 412 3.06 -3.14 17.76
CA ALA A 412 3.15 -4.57 17.97
C ALA A 412 1.74 -5.15 17.82
N TYR A 413 1.59 -6.23 17.09
CA TYR A 413 0.33 -6.96 16.96
C TYR A 413 -0.33 -7.21 18.32
N LYS A 414 0.46 -7.44 19.39
CA LYS A 414 -0.04 -7.63 20.76
C LYS A 414 -0.84 -6.45 21.31
N GLN A 415 -0.47 -5.21 20.94
CA GLN A 415 -1.23 -4.02 21.30
C GLN A 415 -2.55 -3.96 20.52
N VAL A 416 -2.53 -4.36 19.25
CA VAL A 416 -3.76 -4.49 18.46
C VAL A 416 -4.67 -5.56 19.07
N ILE A 417 -4.14 -6.71 19.47
CA ILE A 417 -4.90 -7.74 20.19
C ILE A 417 -5.47 -7.20 21.50
N SER A 418 -4.65 -6.54 22.33
CA SER A 418 -5.10 -5.93 23.60
C SER A 418 -6.19 -4.86 23.39
N TRP A 419 -6.08 -4.10 22.30
CA TRP A 419 -7.10 -3.14 21.91
C TRP A 419 -8.38 -3.83 21.48
N LEU A 420 -8.31 -4.87 20.65
CA LEU A 420 -9.48 -5.66 20.24
C LEU A 420 -10.22 -6.26 21.45
N GLU A 421 -9.48 -6.70 22.48
CA GLU A 421 -10.04 -7.22 23.73
C GLU A 421 -10.80 -6.17 24.55
N SER A 422 -10.40 -4.89 24.45
CA SER A 422 -10.97 -3.76 25.18
C SER A 422 -11.82 -2.82 24.32
N CYS A 423 -11.94 -3.09 23.01
CA CYS A 423 -12.60 -2.23 22.05
C CYS A 423 -14.12 -2.22 22.24
N SER A 424 -14.69 -1.02 22.35
CA SER A 424 -16.14 -0.79 22.45
C SER A 424 -16.85 -0.77 21.10
N GLU A 425 -16.09 -0.60 20.02
CA GLU A 425 -16.55 -0.60 18.62
C GLU A 425 -16.62 -2.04 18.09
N ARG A 426 -17.46 -2.28 17.08
CA ARG A 426 -17.62 -3.60 16.46
C ARG A 426 -16.49 -3.85 15.50
N TRP A 427 -15.84 -5.00 15.60
CA TRP A 427 -14.71 -5.33 14.74
C TRP A 427 -14.75 -6.77 14.23
N LEU A 428 -14.25 -6.97 13.03
CA LEU A 428 -14.08 -8.27 12.39
C LEU A 428 -12.62 -8.48 12.02
N MET A 429 -12.04 -9.59 12.47
CA MET A 429 -10.68 -10.01 12.10
C MET A 429 -10.75 -11.26 11.21
N VAL A 430 -10.02 -11.26 10.11
CA VAL A 430 -10.03 -12.35 9.13
C VAL A 430 -8.61 -12.84 8.95
N PHE A 431 -8.34 -14.11 9.28
CA PHE A 431 -7.10 -14.81 8.98
C PHE A 431 -7.32 -15.66 7.73
N ASP A 432 -6.83 -15.18 6.60
CA ASP A 432 -6.95 -15.87 5.31
C ASP A 432 -5.68 -16.70 5.00
N ASN A 433 -5.82 -17.90 4.45
CA ASN A 433 -4.71 -18.81 4.09
C ASN A 433 -3.89 -19.30 5.30
N ALA A 434 -4.59 -19.65 6.38
CA ALA A 434 -4.05 -20.27 7.60
C ALA A 434 -3.60 -21.73 7.37
N ASP A 435 -2.72 -21.96 6.39
CA ASP A 435 -2.40 -23.29 5.85
C ASP A 435 -1.03 -23.83 6.29
N THR A 436 -0.22 -23.04 7.00
CA THR A 436 1.15 -23.38 7.40
C THR A 436 1.15 -23.98 8.81
N PRO A 437 1.44 -25.28 9.01
CA PRO A 437 1.35 -25.93 10.33
C PRO A 437 2.25 -25.33 11.41
N SER A 438 3.39 -24.74 11.02
CA SER A 438 4.31 -24.07 11.95
C SER A 438 3.84 -22.67 12.40
N THR A 439 2.80 -22.11 11.75
CA THR A 439 2.26 -20.80 12.12
C THR A 439 1.20 -20.98 13.20
N ASN A 440 1.54 -20.67 14.45
CA ASN A 440 0.59 -20.71 15.55
C ASN A 440 -0.36 -19.50 15.46
N ILE A 441 -1.57 -19.70 14.93
CA ILE A 441 -2.55 -18.62 14.76
C ILE A 441 -3.27 -18.27 16.06
N GLU A 442 -3.38 -19.24 16.98
CA GLU A 442 -4.11 -19.07 18.24
C GLU A 442 -3.55 -17.91 19.08
N GLN A 443 -2.24 -17.67 19.02
CA GLN A 443 -1.60 -16.54 19.72
C GLN A 443 -2.04 -15.15 19.24
N TYR A 444 -2.66 -15.05 18.05
CA TYR A 444 -3.15 -13.80 17.46
C TYR A 444 -4.66 -13.63 17.61
N ILE A 445 -5.36 -14.60 18.19
CA ILE A 445 -6.80 -14.51 18.45
C ILE A 445 -6.98 -13.83 19.82
N PRO A 446 -7.73 -12.73 19.93
CA PRO A 446 -8.03 -12.08 21.22
C PRO A 446 -8.62 -13.07 22.22
N ALA A 447 -8.21 -13.01 23.50
CA ALA A 447 -8.77 -13.89 24.52
C ALA A 447 -10.21 -13.50 24.91
N ARG A 448 -10.60 -12.23 24.64
CA ARG A 448 -11.90 -11.63 24.93
C ARG A 448 -12.28 -10.65 23.82
N GLY A 449 -13.53 -10.22 23.79
CA GLY A 449 -14.01 -9.23 22.82
C GLY A 449 -15.54 -9.24 22.76
N GLN A 450 -16.20 -8.38 23.53
CA GLN A 450 -17.67 -8.42 23.67
C GLN A 450 -18.41 -8.08 22.37
N ARG A 451 -17.73 -7.47 21.39
CA ARG A 451 -18.28 -6.99 20.11
C ARG A 451 -17.41 -7.36 18.91
N GLY A 452 -16.55 -8.36 19.09
CA GLY A 452 -15.59 -8.81 18.09
C GLY A 452 -15.95 -10.17 17.51
N SER A 453 -15.61 -10.37 16.24
CA SER A 453 -15.68 -11.67 15.57
C SER A 453 -14.40 -11.96 14.81
N VAL A 454 -14.02 -13.23 14.75
CA VAL A 454 -12.83 -13.74 14.04
C VAL A 454 -13.27 -14.77 13.01
N MET A 455 -12.73 -14.67 11.80
CA MET A 455 -12.87 -15.67 10.74
C MET A 455 -11.51 -16.25 10.37
N ILE A 456 -11.46 -17.55 10.13
CA ILE A 456 -10.25 -18.25 9.70
C ILE A 456 -10.56 -19.07 8.46
N THR A 457 -9.77 -18.92 7.39
CA THR A 457 -9.83 -19.82 6.22
C THR A 457 -8.61 -20.75 6.21
N THR A 458 -8.82 -22.06 6.13
CA THR A 458 -7.71 -23.03 6.23
C THR A 458 -7.97 -24.33 5.48
N ARG A 459 -6.89 -25.04 5.14
CA ARG A 459 -6.87 -26.44 4.71
C ARG A 459 -6.58 -27.41 5.86
N LEU A 460 -6.08 -26.91 7.00
CA LEU A 460 -5.68 -27.72 8.14
C LEU A 460 -6.91 -28.11 8.98
N PRO A 461 -7.27 -29.41 9.05
CA PRO A 461 -8.41 -29.85 9.84
C PRO A 461 -8.24 -29.55 11.34
N ASP A 462 -7.00 -29.54 11.84
CA ASP A 462 -6.69 -29.33 13.26
C ASP A 462 -7.15 -27.95 13.77
N LEU A 463 -7.21 -26.94 12.88
CA LEU A 463 -7.70 -25.60 13.23
C LEU A 463 -9.22 -25.54 13.39
N ALA A 464 -9.98 -26.57 12.99
CA ALA A 464 -11.42 -26.66 13.24
C ALA A 464 -11.76 -26.56 14.73
N ASN A 465 -10.85 -27.01 15.61
CA ASN A 465 -11.01 -26.96 17.06
C ASN A 465 -11.03 -25.54 17.63
N LEU A 466 -10.61 -24.53 16.86
CA LEU A 466 -10.67 -23.13 17.27
C LEU A 466 -12.10 -22.54 17.16
N ALA A 467 -13.04 -23.22 16.50
CA ALA A 467 -14.40 -22.74 16.34
C ALA A 467 -15.12 -22.65 17.71
N SER A 468 -15.77 -21.52 18.00
CA SER A 468 -16.39 -21.29 19.32
C SER A 468 -17.56 -22.22 19.64
N LYS A 469 -18.26 -22.69 18.60
CA LYS A 469 -19.38 -23.63 18.68
C LYS A 469 -19.46 -24.46 17.39
N PRO A 470 -20.18 -25.61 17.37
CA PRO A 470 -20.40 -26.40 16.16
C PRO A 470 -20.97 -25.58 14.98
N GLU A 471 -21.86 -24.61 15.25
CA GLU A 471 -22.45 -23.77 14.19
C GLU A 471 -21.44 -22.77 13.60
N CYS A 472 -20.36 -22.44 14.33
CA CYS A 472 -19.27 -21.57 13.86
C CYS A 472 -18.24 -22.33 13.01
N LEU A 473 -18.39 -23.64 12.84
CA LEU A 473 -17.55 -24.47 11.99
C LEU A 473 -18.24 -24.68 10.64
N CYS A 474 -17.58 -24.21 9.57
CA CYS A 474 -18.07 -24.35 8.20
C CYS A 474 -17.11 -25.23 7.40
N HIS A 475 -17.47 -26.49 7.20
CA HIS A 475 -16.74 -27.37 6.29
C HIS A 475 -17.17 -27.10 4.84
N LEU A 476 -16.27 -26.52 4.06
CA LEU A 476 -16.56 -26.13 2.68
C LEU A 476 -16.10 -27.21 1.70
N SER A 477 -17.07 -27.94 1.14
CA SER A 477 -16.85 -28.97 0.12
C SER A 477 -17.03 -28.44 -1.31
N SER A 478 -17.00 -29.34 -2.28
CA SER A 478 -17.46 -29.08 -3.65
C SER A 478 -18.84 -28.41 -3.66
N MET A 479 -19.08 -27.57 -4.66
CA MET A 479 -20.34 -26.85 -4.82
C MET A 479 -21.50 -27.82 -5.09
N ARG A 480 -22.73 -27.38 -4.83
CA ARG A 480 -23.91 -28.08 -5.37
C ARG A 480 -23.90 -27.97 -6.89
N GLN A 481 -24.40 -28.99 -7.56
CA GLN A 481 -24.45 -29.04 -9.03
C GLN A 481 -25.11 -27.78 -9.62
N ALA A 482 -26.27 -27.38 -9.09
CA ALA A 482 -26.98 -26.18 -9.54
C ALA A 482 -26.16 -24.89 -9.34
N ASP A 483 -25.50 -24.74 -8.19
CA ASP A 483 -24.66 -23.57 -7.89
C ASP A 483 -23.43 -23.52 -8.81
N GLY A 484 -22.82 -24.67 -9.10
CA GLY A 484 -21.70 -24.80 -10.03
C GLY A 484 -22.09 -24.48 -11.47
N THR A 485 -23.24 -24.97 -11.94
CA THR A 485 -23.80 -24.62 -13.26
C THR A 485 -24.10 -23.12 -13.33
N ALA A 486 -24.73 -22.55 -12.31
CA ALA A 486 -25.00 -21.12 -12.25
C ALA A 486 -23.70 -20.28 -12.32
N LEU A 487 -22.65 -20.70 -11.61
CA LEU A 487 -21.33 -20.06 -11.66
C LEU A 487 -20.73 -20.10 -13.07
N LEU A 488 -20.72 -21.27 -13.71
CA LEU A 488 -20.20 -21.43 -15.07
C LEU A 488 -20.93 -20.52 -16.05
N LEU A 489 -22.26 -20.55 -16.02
CA LEU A 489 -23.10 -19.76 -16.92
C LEU A 489 -22.96 -18.27 -16.67
N LYS A 490 -22.83 -17.83 -15.41
CA LYS A 490 -22.59 -16.43 -15.06
C LYS A 490 -21.27 -15.92 -15.67
N ILE A 491 -20.22 -16.74 -15.67
CA ILE A 491 -18.93 -16.37 -16.27
C ILE A 491 -19.05 -16.31 -17.80
N ILE A 492 -19.66 -17.30 -18.44
CA ILE A 492 -19.79 -17.36 -19.91
C ILE A 492 -20.71 -16.25 -20.44
N SER A 493 -21.79 -15.93 -19.71
CA SER A 493 -22.77 -14.92 -20.10
C SER A 493 -22.19 -13.51 -20.16
N SER A 494 -21.01 -13.27 -19.58
CA SER A 494 -20.29 -11.99 -19.74
C SER A 494 -19.99 -11.61 -21.20
N ARG A 495 -20.10 -12.56 -22.15
CA ARG A 495 -19.94 -12.34 -23.60
C ARG A 495 -21.23 -12.13 -24.41
N ASN A 496 -22.42 -12.08 -23.79
CA ASN A 496 -23.70 -11.92 -24.51
C ASN A 496 -23.92 -12.90 -25.70
N GLN A 497 -23.45 -14.14 -25.59
CA GLN A 497 -23.90 -15.21 -26.48
C GLN A 497 -25.17 -15.84 -25.91
N ARG A 498 -26.18 -16.08 -26.76
CA ARG A 498 -27.32 -16.94 -26.42
C ARG A 498 -26.76 -18.27 -25.96
N ILE A 499 -26.98 -18.61 -24.70
CA ILE A 499 -26.79 -19.98 -24.23
C ILE A 499 -27.93 -20.78 -24.85
N SER A 500 -27.62 -21.73 -25.72
CA SER A 500 -28.61 -22.66 -26.27
C SER A 500 -29.08 -23.62 -25.17
N ASP A 501 -30.26 -24.24 -25.35
CA ASP A 501 -30.71 -25.29 -24.42
C ASP A 501 -29.72 -26.48 -24.39
N ASP A 502 -29.04 -26.73 -25.51
CA ASP A 502 -27.95 -27.70 -25.61
C ASP A 502 -26.71 -27.29 -24.78
N ASP A 503 -26.37 -25.99 -24.75
CA ASP A 503 -25.27 -25.46 -23.92
C ASP A 503 -25.59 -25.52 -22.42
N MET A 504 -26.87 -25.39 -22.03
CA MET A 504 -27.30 -25.55 -20.63
C MET A 504 -27.04 -26.98 -20.14
N LYS A 505 -27.45 -27.97 -20.94
CA LYS A 505 -27.21 -29.38 -20.62
C LYS A 505 -25.71 -29.70 -20.63
N ALA A 506 -24.97 -29.21 -21.63
CA ALA A 506 -23.53 -29.39 -21.68
C ALA A 506 -22.81 -28.74 -20.48
N ALA A 507 -23.33 -27.62 -19.96
CA ALA A 507 -22.79 -26.95 -18.78
C ALA A 507 -22.97 -27.80 -17.51
N GLU A 508 -24.13 -28.43 -17.33
CA GLU A 508 -24.36 -29.37 -16.22
C GLU A 508 -23.39 -30.56 -16.29
N GLU A 509 -23.27 -31.18 -17.45
CA GLU A 509 -22.37 -32.32 -17.66
C GLU A 509 -20.89 -31.92 -17.45
N LEU A 510 -20.47 -30.74 -17.93
CA LEU A 510 -19.12 -30.23 -17.73
C LEU A 510 -18.81 -29.96 -16.25
N VAL A 511 -19.75 -29.35 -15.51
CA VAL A 511 -19.62 -29.11 -14.06
C VAL A 511 -19.54 -30.44 -13.30
N GLN A 512 -20.28 -31.46 -13.75
CA GLN A 512 -20.21 -32.81 -13.19
C GLN A 512 -18.83 -33.45 -13.45
N ASP A 513 -18.29 -33.31 -14.67
CA ASP A 513 -16.95 -33.79 -15.02
C ASP A 513 -15.88 -33.16 -14.11
N PHE A 514 -16.07 -31.89 -13.72
CA PHE A 514 -15.19 -31.20 -12.77
C PHE A 514 -15.37 -31.62 -11.31
N GLY A 515 -16.41 -32.38 -10.96
CA GLY A 515 -16.74 -32.69 -9.58
C GLY A 515 -17.21 -31.49 -8.77
N CYS A 516 -17.84 -30.53 -9.45
CA CYS A 516 -18.33 -29.29 -8.84
C CYS A 516 -17.24 -28.49 -8.09
N LEU A 517 -16.00 -28.55 -8.55
CA LEU A 517 -14.89 -27.76 -7.99
C LEU A 517 -14.95 -26.32 -8.51
N ALA A 518 -15.17 -25.38 -7.59
CA ALA A 518 -15.33 -23.95 -7.92
C ALA A 518 -14.19 -23.42 -8.80
N LEU A 519 -12.93 -23.70 -8.46
CA LEU A 519 -11.78 -23.20 -9.21
C LEU A 519 -11.72 -23.74 -10.65
N ALA A 520 -11.96 -25.05 -10.86
CA ALA A 520 -12.00 -25.64 -12.20
C ALA A 520 -13.12 -25.02 -13.05
N ILE A 521 -14.30 -24.79 -12.45
CA ILE A 521 -15.43 -24.12 -13.10
C ILE A 521 -15.05 -22.68 -13.51
N VAL A 522 -14.38 -21.94 -12.63
CA VAL A 522 -13.97 -20.56 -12.91
C VAL A 522 -13.02 -20.49 -14.11
N HIS A 523 -11.99 -21.34 -14.14
CA HIS A 523 -11.04 -21.36 -15.26
C HIS A 523 -11.66 -21.86 -16.56
N ALA A 524 -12.50 -22.89 -16.52
CA ALA A 524 -13.22 -23.35 -17.71
C ALA A 524 -14.15 -22.26 -18.26
N GLY A 525 -14.92 -21.62 -17.38
CA GLY A 525 -15.76 -20.48 -17.75
C GLY A 525 -14.95 -19.33 -18.33
N ALA A 526 -13.81 -19.01 -17.71
CA ALA A 526 -12.89 -17.98 -18.19
C ALA A 526 -12.32 -18.32 -19.57
N TYR A 527 -11.90 -19.57 -19.80
CA TYR A 527 -11.45 -20.04 -21.10
C TYR A 527 -12.53 -19.89 -22.17
N ILE A 528 -13.74 -20.43 -21.92
CA ILE A 528 -14.87 -20.35 -22.85
C ILE A 528 -15.21 -18.88 -23.15
N ALA A 529 -15.26 -18.05 -22.11
CA ALA A 529 -15.55 -16.62 -22.24
C ALA A 529 -14.46 -15.84 -22.98
N HIS A 530 -13.23 -16.34 -23.11
CA HIS A 530 -12.14 -15.62 -23.77
C HIS A 530 -11.73 -16.22 -25.12
N SER A 531 -12.04 -17.48 -25.39
CA SER A 531 -11.82 -18.13 -26.69
C SER A 531 -12.92 -17.75 -27.70
N PRO A 532 -12.61 -17.06 -28.82
CA PRO A 532 -13.62 -16.69 -29.82
C PRO A 532 -14.32 -17.92 -30.41
N GLY A 533 -15.66 -17.92 -30.44
CA GLY A 533 -16.45 -19.01 -31.02
C GLY A 533 -16.50 -20.31 -30.23
N MET A 534 -15.91 -20.36 -29.02
CA MET A 534 -15.92 -21.53 -28.16
C MET A 534 -17.30 -21.72 -27.50
N THR A 535 -17.93 -22.88 -27.70
CA THR A 535 -19.17 -23.27 -27.01
C THR A 535 -18.88 -24.17 -25.81
N VAL A 536 -19.87 -24.38 -24.94
CA VAL A 536 -19.71 -25.25 -23.77
C VAL A 536 -19.46 -26.70 -24.21
N THR A 537 -20.21 -27.16 -25.22
CA THR A 537 -20.06 -28.50 -25.79
C THR A 537 -18.67 -28.68 -26.41
N ALA A 538 -18.19 -27.72 -27.20
CA ALA A 538 -16.88 -27.80 -27.83
C ALA A 538 -15.74 -27.83 -26.79
N TYR A 539 -15.84 -26.98 -25.75
CA TYR A 539 -14.88 -26.98 -24.66
C TYR A 539 -14.89 -28.31 -23.89
N ARG A 540 -16.06 -28.87 -23.60
CA ARG A 540 -16.17 -30.16 -22.91
C ARG A 540 -15.51 -31.29 -23.71
N SER A 541 -15.74 -31.36 -25.02
CA SER A 541 -15.05 -32.32 -25.89
C SER A 541 -13.53 -32.13 -25.87
N LEU A 542 -13.06 -30.88 -25.93
CA LEU A 542 -11.64 -30.56 -25.83
C LEU A 542 -11.06 -31.00 -24.48
N PHE A 543 -11.72 -30.64 -23.36
CA PHE A 543 -11.31 -31.03 -22.01
C PHE A 543 -11.18 -32.55 -21.86
N LEU A 544 -12.20 -33.31 -22.30
CA LEU A 544 -12.17 -34.77 -22.24
C LEU A 544 -11.05 -35.36 -23.11
N SER A 545 -10.77 -34.79 -24.28
CA SER A 545 -9.66 -35.23 -25.14
C SER A 545 -8.28 -34.97 -24.53
N GLN A 546 -8.12 -33.90 -23.76
CA GLN A 546 -6.85 -33.54 -23.12
C GLN A 546 -6.64 -34.26 -21.78
N ARG A 547 -7.71 -34.74 -21.14
CA ARG A 547 -7.69 -35.26 -19.78
C ARG A 547 -6.63 -36.34 -19.54
N GLN A 548 -6.48 -37.30 -20.45
CA GLN A 548 -5.51 -38.38 -20.29
C GLN A 548 -4.07 -37.86 -20.32
N ARG A 549 -3.74 -37.04 -21.33
CA ARG A 549 -2.43 -36.40 -21.46
C ARG A 549 -2.11 -35.55 -20.22
N MET A 550 -3.09 -34.76 -19.74
CA MET A 550 -2.90 -33.86 -18.60
C MET A 550 -2.78 -34.62 -17.28
N LEU A 551 -3.45 -35.75 -17.13
CA LEU A 551 -3.29 -36.65 -15.98
C LEU A 551 -1.88 -37.25 -15.94
N ASP A 552 -1.34 -37.65 -17.09
CA ASP A 552 0.04 -38.16 -17.18
C ASP A 552 1.06 -37.07 -16.81
N GLU A 553 0.90 -35.85 -17.33
CA GLU A 553 1.72 -34.69 -16.95
C GLU A 553 1.61 -34.39 -15.43
N TYR A 554 0.39 -34.38 -14.89
CA TYR A 554 0.12 -34.14 -13.47
C TYR A 554 0.76 -35.19 -12.55
N ASN A 555 0.70 -36.47 -12.93
CA ASN A 555 1.29 -37.57 -12.17
C ASN A 555 2.82 -37.43 -12.06
N ASN A 556 3.45 -36.81 -13.05
CA ASN A 556 4.89 -36.56 -13.07
C ASN A 556 5.32 -35.29 -12.30
N LEU A 557 4.38 -34.48 -11.80
CA LEU A 557 4.69 -33.30 -10.99
C LEU A 557 5.30 -33.69 -9.62
N PRO A 558 6.17 -32.84 -9.06
CA PRO A 558 6.62 -33.00 -7.68
C PRO A 558 5.44 -32.92 -6.71
N ASN A 559 5.50 -33.65 -5.59
CA ASN A 559 4.41 -33.67 -4.60
C ASN A 559 4.07 -32.27 -4.05
N THR A 560 5.02 -31.34 -4.03
CA THR A 560 4.82 -29.95 -3.63
C THR A 560 3.91 -29.16 -4.58
N ALA A 561 3.80 -29.57 -5.83
CA ALA A 561 2.94 -28.94 -6.84
C ALA A 561 1.66 -29.74 -7.13
N LYS A 562 1.51 -30.93 -6.52
CA LYS A 562 0.28 -31.71 -6.59
C LYS A 562 -0.75 -31.09 -5.66
N LEU A 563 -1.97 -30.99 -6.16
CA LEU A 563 -3.15 -30.56 -5.41
C LEU A 563 -3.76 -31.75 -4.67
N ASP A 564 -4.69 -31.45 -3.75
CA ASP A 564 -5.46 -32.47 -3.03
C ASP A 564 -6.39 -33.28 -3.98
N LYS A 565 -7.40 -33.98 -3.43
CA LYS A 565 -8.35 -34.80 -4.21
C LYS A 565 -8.86 -34.06 -5.47
N ARG A 566 -8.81 -34.74 -6.63
CA ARG A 566 -9.16 -34.23 -7.99
C ARG A 566 -8.26 -33.10 -8.51
N GLY A 567 -7.01 -33.05 -8.06
CA GLY A 567 -6.01 -32.09 -8.53
C GLY A 567 -5.71 -32.11 -10.04
N ASP A 568 -5.83 -33.28 -10.67
CA ASP A 568 -5.68 -33.48 -12.12
C ASP A 568 -6.67 -32.63 -12.93
N THR A 569 -7.90 -32.49 -12.43
CA THR A 569 -8.97 -31.73 -13.09
C THR A 569 -8.66 -30.23 -13.07
N VAL A 570 -8.28 -29.71 -11.90
CA VAL A 570 -7.91 -28.28 -11.73
C VAL A 570 -6.66 -27.97 -12.55
N TYR A 571 -5.63 -28.84 -12.48
CA TYR A 571 -4.43 -28.74 -13.30
C TYR A 571 -4.75 -28.67 -14.79
N THR A 572 -5.64 -29.54 -15.28
CA THR A 572 -6.07 -29.55 -16.69
C THR A 572 -6.63 -28.20 -17.10
N THR A 573 -7.55 -27.61 -16.30
CA THR A 573 -8.15 -26.31 -16.62
C THR A 573 -7.14 -25.16 -16.63
N TRP A 574 -6.18 -25.15 -15.68
CA TRP A 574 -5.09 -24.17 -15.66
C TRP A 574 -4.17 -24.29 -16.86
N ARG A 575 -3.77 -25.53 -17.19
CA ARG A 575 -2.87 -25.79 -18.31
C ARG A 575 -3.51 -25.37 -19.63
N MET A 576 -4.78 -25.68 -19.84
CA MET A 576 -5.53 -25.21 -21.01
C MET A 576 -5.58 -23.67 -21.08
N CYS A 577 -5.84 -22.98 -19.96
CA CYS A 577 -5.81 -21.51 -19.91
C CYS A 577 -4.41 -20.95 -20.22
N TYR A 578 -3.37 -21.53 -19.63
CA TYR A 578 -1.98 -21.11 -19.87
C TYR A 578 -1.56 -21.29 -21.33
N GLU A 579 -2.01 -22.36 -21.98
CA GLU A 579 -1.76 -22.62 -23.39
C GLU A 579 -2.48 -21.60 -24.32
N GLN A 580 -3.47 -20.84 -23.84
CA GLN A 580 -4.08 -19.71 -24.58
C GLN A 580 -3.37 -18.37 -24.37
N LEU A 581 -2.59 -18.23 -23.30
CA LEU A 581 -1.92 -16.97 -22.98
C LEU A 581 -0.94 -16.57 -24.07
N LYS A 582 -0.83 -15.25 -24.28
CA LYS A 582 0.23 -14.66 -25.11
C LYS A 582 1.60 -14.94 -24.49
N PRO A 583 2.67 -15.02 -25.31
CA PRO A 583 4.03 -15.25 -24.79
C PRO A 583 4.43 -14.27 -23.68
N GLU A 584 4.09 -12.99 -23.83
CA GLU A 584 4.45 -11.94 -22.86
C GLU A 584 3.72 -12.12 -21.51
N SER A 585 2.48 -12.61 -21.55
CA SER A 585 1.66 -12.89 -20.37
C SER A 585 2.18 -14.12 -19.62
N ARG A 586 2.63 -15.16 -20.34
CA ARG A 586 3.27 -16.33 -19.71
C ARG A 586 4.54 -15.96 -18.96
N THR A 587 5.38 -15.12 -19.57
CA THR A 587 6.59 -14.60 -18.91
C THR A 587 6.22 -13.80 -17.66
N LEU A 588 5.18 -12.94 -17.73
CA LEU A 588 4.72 -12.19 -16.56
C LEU A 588 4.30 -13.10 -15.40
N LEU A 589 3.49 -14.12 -15.69
CA LEU A 589 2.97 -15.04 -14.67
C LEU A 589 4.10 -15.76 -13.94
N TRP A 590 5.13 -16.20 -14.68
CA TRP A 590 6.33 -16.77 -14.07
C TRP A 590 7.01 -15.74 -13.16
N LEU A 591 7.30 -14.52 -13.63
CA LEU A 591 8.00 -13.52 -12.81
C LEU A 591 7.23 -13.19 -11.52
N MET A 592 5.89 -13.26 -11.56
CA MET A 592 5.03 -13.12 -10.39
C MET A 592 5.06 -14.34 -9.44
N ALA A 593 5.34 -15.54 -9.96
CA ALA A 593 5.33 -16.79 -9.20
C ALA A 593 6.44 -16.90 -8.13
N TYR A 594 7.51 -16.11 -8.21
CA TYR A 594 8.57 -16.10 -7.18
C TYR A 594 8.51 -14.88 -6.25
N LEU A 595 7.74 -13.86 -6.62
CA LEU A 595 7.34 -12.79 -5.70
C LEU A 595 6.39 -13.37 -4.64
N HIS A 596 6.25 -12.68 -3.50
CA HIS A 596 5.12 -12.95 -2.62
C HIS A 596 3.80 -12.86 -3.42
N TYR A 597 2.90 -13.83 -3.26
CA TYR A 597 1.71 -14.00 -4.11
C TYR A 597 0.68 -12.86 -3.98
N ASP A 598 0.86 -11.98 -3.00
CA ASP A 598 0.04 -10.82 -2.71
C ASP A 598 0.91 -9.56 -2.62
N GLY A 599 0.32 -8.40 -2.89
CA GLY A 599 1.01 -7.10 -2.86
C GLY A 599 1.86 -6.79 -4.09
N ILE A 600 1.68 -7.53 -5.20
CA ILE A 600 2.51 -7.37 -6.40
C ILE A 600 2.13 -6.07 -7.12
N SER A 601 2.95 -5.04 -7.02
CA SER A 601 2.71 -3.73 -7.64
C SER A 601 3.37 -3.62 -9.02
N VAL A 602 2.75 -2.82 -9.90
CA VAL A 602 3.35 -2.47 -11.21
C VAL A 602 4.69 -1.74 -11.02
N GLU A 603 4.86 -1.06 -9.88
CA GLU A 603 6.05 -0.28 -9.55
C GLU A 603 7.33 -1.13 -9.52
N ILE A 604 7.22 -2.41 -9.12
CA ILE A 604 8.33 -3.36 -9.15
C ILE A 604 8.93 -3.46 -10.56
N PHE A 605 8.07 -3.62 -11.57
CA PHE A 605 8.48 -3.76 -12.96
C PHE A 605 8.88 -2.43 -13.58
N ARG A 606 8.12 -1.36 -13.31
CA ARG A 606 8.38 -0.01 -13.84
C ARG A 606 9.74 0.52 -13.39
N ARG A 607 10.06 0.44 -12.08
CA ARG A 607 11.36 0.89 -11.56
C ARG A 607 12.50 0.06 -12.13
N ALA A 608 12.33 -1.26 -12.21
CA ALA A 608 13.34 -2.14 -12.78
C ALA A 608 13.65 -1.80 -14.26
N ALA A 609 12.62 -1.48 -15.04
CA ALA A 609 12.77 -1.10 -16.45
C ALA A 609 13.60 0.18 -16.63
N HIS A 610 13.40 1.18 -15.76
CA HIS A 610 14.15 2.43 -15.82
C HIS A 610 15.61 2.30 -15.34
N THR A 611 15.91 1.39 -14.42
CA THR A 611 17.24 1.27 -13.82
C THR A 611 18.14 0.25 -14.49
N ILE A 612 17.60 -0.62 -15.36
CA ILE A 612 18.35 -1.75 -15.94
C ILE A 612 19.63 -1.37 -16.68
N HIS A 613 19.67 -0.18 -17.26
CA HIS A 613 20.85 0.34 -17.97
C HIS A 613 21.83 1.11 -17.08
N LEU A 614 21.40 1.53 -15.89
CA LEU A 614 22.16 2.38 -14.98
C LEU A 614 22.76 1.59 -13.80
N LYS A 615 22.28 0.35 -13.59
CA LYS A 615 22.64 -0.44 -12.43
C LYS A 615 24.03 -1.08 -12.58
N THR A 616 24.87 -0.89 -11.58
CA THR A 616 26.18 -1.55 -11.46
C THR A 616 26.18 -2.56 -10.32
N TYR A 617 26.72 -3.75 -10.56
CA TYR A 617 26.87 -4.80 -9.55
C TYR A 617 28.32 -4.90 -9.03
N PRO A 618 28.52 -5.35 -7.77
CA PRO A 618 29.85 -5.43 -7.16
C PRO A 618 30.75 -6.53 -7.72
N LEU A 619 30.19 -7.64 -8.18
CA LEU A 619 30.90 -8.72 -8.87
C LEU A 619 30.53 -8.73 -10.35
N PRO A 620 31.39 -9.32 -11.21
CA PRO A 620 30.96 -9.77 -12.52
C PRO A 620 29.71 -10.62 -12.39
N LEU A 621 28.81 -10.49 -13.36
CA LEU A 621 27.62 -11.32 -13.39
C LEU A 621 28.03 -12.77 -13.66
N THR A 622 27.51 -13.69 -12.86
CA THR A 622 27.59 -15.13 -13.19
C THR A 622 26.87 -15.41 -14.51
N ASP A 623 27.10 -16.59 -15.11
CA ASP A 623 26.38 -16.99 -16.31
C ASP A 623 24.85 -16.94 -16.13
N LEU A 624 24.38 -17.37 -14.95
CA LEU A 624 22.97 -17.35 -14.60
C LEU A 624 22.44 -15.91 -14.43
N GLU A 625 23.19 -15.05 -13.75
CA GLU A 625 22.81 -13.63 -13.59
C GLU A 625 22.79 -12.91 -14.95
N THR A 626 23.78 -13.17 -15.82
CA THR A 626 23.86 -12.61 -17.18
C THR A 626 22.68 -13.04 -18.03
N GLN A 627 22.34 -14.34 -17.99
CA GLN A 627 21.17 -14.88 -18.66
C GLN A 627 19.88 -14.24 -18.13
N SER A 628 19.77 -14.10 -16.80
CA SER A 628 18.61 -13.49 -16.15
C SER A 628 18.45 -12.02 -16.53
N GLN A 629 19.53 -11.24 -16.53
CA GLN A 629 19.50 -9.82 -16.85
C GLN A 629 19.15 -9.62 -18.33
N SER A 630 19.68 -10.46 -19.22
CA SER A 630 19.32 -10.45 -20.64
C SER A 630 17.84 -10.74 -20.84
N HIS A 631 17.30 -11.74 -20.15
CA HIS A 631 15.89 -12.10 -20.21
C HIS A 631 14.98 -10.98 -19.68
N VAL A 632 15.29 -10.45 -18.49
CA VAL A 632 14.55 -9.35 -17.86
C VAL A 632 14.60 -8.10 -18.74
N LYS A 633 15.76 -7.78 -19.32
CA LYS A 633 15.93 -6.64 -20.23
C LYS A 633 15.08 -6.79 -21.49
N GLN A 634 15.17 -7.93 -22.14
CA GLN A 634 14.36 -8.20 -23.33
C GLN A 634 12.87 -8.06 -23.00
N TYR A 635 12.43 -8.64 -21.89
CA TYR A 635 11.04 -8.59 -21.48
C TYR A 635 10.56 -7.17 -21.15
N LEU A 636 11.25 -6.47 -20.25
CA LEU A 636 10.84 -5.12 -19.81
C LEU A 636 10.92 -4.09 -20.93
N SER A 637 11.83 -4.25 -21.90
CA SER A 637 11.95 -3.35 -23.05
C SER A 637 10.69 -3.31 -23.93
N THR A 638 9.85 -4.35 -23.88
CA THR A 638 8.57 -4.37 -24.61
C THR A 638 7.53 -3.39 -24.03
N TYR A 639 7.76 -2.90 -22.81
CA TYR A 639 6.91 -1.93 -22.11
C TYR A 639 7.58 -0.56 -21.96
N ILE A 640 8.58 -0.27 -22.80
CA ILE A 640 9.20 1.04 -22.89
C ILE A 640 8.90 1.59 -24.29
N ASP A 641 8.29 2.77 -24.37
CA ASP A 641 8.01 3.42 -25.65
C ASP A 641 9.28 3.98 -26.30
N SER A 642 9.16 4.50 -27.53
CA SER A 642 10.28 5.07 -28.27
C SER A 642 10.93 6.29 -27.60
N GLU A 643 10.25 6.91 -26.63
CA GLU A 643 10.74 8.05 -25.86
C GLU A 643 11.37 7.63 -24.51
N GLY A 644 11.41 6.32 -24.20
CA GLY A 644 11.94 5.81 -22.94
C GLY A 644 10.96 5.85 -21.78
N ASN A 645 9.67 6.13 -22.02
CA ASN A 645 8.64 6.11 -20.98
C ASN A 645 8.02 4.72 -20.83
N TRP A 646 7.53 4.43 -19.62
CA TRP A 646 6.77 3.21 -19.32
C TRP A 646 5.42 3.16 -20.04
N ASP A 647 5.22 2.16 -20.90
CA ASP A 647 3.94 1.85 -21.56
C ASP A 647 3.01 1.13 -20.58
N SER A 648 2.24 1.94 -19.86
CA SER A 648 1.23 1.46 -18.92
C SER A 648 0.13 0.64 -19.63
N ILE A 649 -0.19 0.95 -20.89
CA ILE A 649 -1.26 0.26 -21.63
C ILE A 649 -0.77 -1.12 -22.07
N GLY A 650 0.45 -1.21 -22.62
CA GLY A 650 1.09 -2.47 -22.97
C GLY A 650 1.17 -3.44 -21.79
N PHE A 651 1.67 -2.97 -20.62
CA PHE A 651 1.73 -3.80 -19.42
C PHE A 651 0.33 -4.17 -18.90
N THR A 652 -0.64 -3.26 -19.01
CA THR A 652 -2.05 -3.53 -18.69
C THR A 652 -2.63 -4.62 -19.60
N ARG A 653 -2.22 -4.72 -20.87
CA ARG A 653 -2.68 -5.82 -21.75
C ARG A 653 -2.17 -7.19 -21.30
N ALA A 654 -0.91 -7.29 -20.86
CA ALA A 654 -0.35 -8.55 -20.37
C ALA A 654 -0.99 -9.00 -19.05
N THR A 655 -1.18 -8.07 -18.11
CA THR A 655 -1.92 -8.34 -16.87
C THR A 655 -3.40 -8.64 -17.15
N SER A 656 -4.03 -7.95 -18.10
CA SER A 656 -5.41 -8.21 -18.51
C SER A 656 -5.59 -9.62 -19.07
N ASP A 657 -4.65 -10.09 -19.90
CA ASP A 657 -4.66 -11.45 -20.45
C ASP A 657 -4.61 -12.53 -19.34
N LEU A 658 -3.82 -12.29 -18.29
CA LEU A 658 -3.77 -13.17 -17.11
C LEU A 658 -5.07 -13.11 -16.28
N THR A 659 -5.61 -11.91 -16.04
CA THR A 659 -6.87 -11.74 -15.28
C THR A 659 -8.08 -12.31 -16.03
N ALA A 660 -8.09 -12.19 -17.36
CA ALA A 660 -9.11 -12.74 -18.24
C ALA A 660 -9.24 -14.26 -18.05
N HIS A 661 -8.11 -14.96 -17.91
CA HIS A 661 -8.07 -16.40 -17.65
C HIS A 661 -8.15 -16.77 -16.16
N SER A 662 -8.43 -15.79 -15.28
CA SER A 662 -8.51 -15.92 -13.82
C SER A 662 -7.24 -16.48 -13.16
N LEU A 663 -6.08 -16.36 -13.81
CA LEU A 663 -4.79 -16.85 -13.27
C LEU A 663 -4.18 -15.88 -12.26
N ILE A 664 -4.52 -14.59 -12.37
CA ILE A 664 -4.23 -13.57 -11.37
C ILE A 664 -5.51 -12.77 -11.09
N GLU A 665 -5.58 -12.17 -9.91
CA GLU A 665 -6.64 -11.26 -9.50
C GLU A 665 -6.09 -9.84 -9.37
N CYS A 666 -6.84 -8.86 -9.87
CA CYS A 666 -6.53 -7.45 -9.64
C CYS A 666 -7.18 -7.01 -8.34
N ASP A 667 -6.40 -6.42 -7.44
CA ASP A 667 -6.89 -5.74 -6.24
C ASP A 667 -6.86 -4.22 -6.48
N PRO A 668 -7.96 -3.65 -7.01
CA PRO A 668 -8.01 -2.24 -7.34
C PRO A 668 -7.98 -1.35 -6.10
N MET A 669 -8.37 -1.86 -4.92
CA MET A 669 -8.37 -1.09 -3.67
C MET A 669 -6.94 -0.79 -3.22
N ASN A 670 -6.04 -1.74 -3.43
CA ASN A 670 -4.65 -1.64 -3.01
C ASN A 670 -3.66 -1.36 -4.16
N LEU A 671 -4.15 -1.25 -5.41
CA LEU A 671 -3.35 -1.06 -6.64
C LEU A 671 -2.28 -2.14 -6.83
N THR A 672 -2.63 -3.39 -6.46
CA THR A 672 -1.73 -4.55 -6.51
C THR A 672 -2.42 -5.72 -7.21
N TYR A 673 -1.63 -6.68 -7.64
CA TYR A 673 -2.11 -7.96 -8.13
C TYR A 673 -1.88 -9.06 -7.10
N ARG A 674 -2.73 -10.08 -7.19
CA ARG A 674 -2.63 -11.30 -6.39
C ARG A 674 -2.62 -12.52 -7.30
N VAL A 675 -1.84 -13.51 -6.93
CA VAL A 675 -1.88 -14.83 -7.56
C VAL A 675 -2.47 -15.77 -6.53
N HIS A 676 -3.50 -16.54 -6.91
CA HIS A 676 -4.05 -17.54 -6.00
C HIS A 676 -2.93 -18.50 -5.57
N VAL A 677 -2.78 -18.81 -4.28
CA VAL A 677 -1.63 -19.56 -3.73
C VAL A 677 -1.36 -20.86 -4.50
N LEU A 678 -2.40 -21.60 -4.86
CA LEU A 678 -2.24 -22.83 -5.65
C LEU A 678 -1.79 -22.57 -7.11
N VAL A 679 -2.27 -21.48 -7.73
CA VAL A 679 -1.80 -21.07 -9.07
C VAL A 679 -0.36 -20.57 -8.98
N HIS A 680 0.00 -19.90 -7.88
CA HIS A 680 1.35 -19.41 -7.60
C HIS A 680 2.36 -20.55 -7.52
N ASP A 681 2.04 -21.62 -6.80
CA ASP A 681 2.91 -22.81 -6.72
C ASP A 681 2.94 -23.60 -8.04
N TRP A 682 1.79 -23.77 -8.68
CA TRP A 682 1.72 -24.44 -9.98
C TRP A 682 2.44 -23.67 -11.09
N ALA A 683 2.37 -22.34 -11.12
CA ALA A 683 3.04 -21.51 -12.11
C ALA A 683 4.55 -21.76 -12.15
N LYS A 684 5.16 -22.21 -11.04
CA LYS A 684 6.58 -22.57 -10.94
C LYS A 684 6.93 -23.86 -11.70
N THR A 685 5.96 -24.73 -11.99
CA THR A 685 6.20 -26.03 -12.66
C THR A 685 5.97 -26.00 -14.16
N VAL A 686 5.21 -25.04 -14.67
CA VAL A 686 4.88 -24.92 -16.11
C VAL A 686 5.85 -24.01 -16.88
N ILE A 687 6.91 -23.55 -16.22
CA ILE A 687 7.94 -22.68 -16.79
C ILE A 687 8.77 -23.50 -17.78
N SER A 688 8.96 -22.96 -18.98
CA SER A 688 9.80 -23.58 -20.02
C SER A 688 11.30 -23.45 -19.74
N GLN A 689 11.66 -22.49 -18.88
CA GLN A 689 13.01 -22.20 -18.41
C GLN A 689 13.32 -22.92 -17.09
N PRO A 690 14.60 -23.16 -16.75
CA PRO A 690 14.99 -23.75 -15.48
C PRO A 690 14.46 -22.95 -14.28
N PRO A 691 13.94 -23.61 -13.21
CA PRO A 691 13.47 -22.92 -12.00
C PRO A 691 14.48 -21.96 -11.37
N GLN A 692 15.78 -22.29 -11.48
CA GLN A 692 16.85 -21.42 -11.00
C GLN A 692 16.91 -20.10 -11.78
N LEU A 693 16.83 -20.15 -13.11
CA LEU A 693 16.78 -18.93 -13.95
C LEU A 693 15.54 -18.11 -13.63
N ALA A 694 14.43 -18.79 -13.31
CA ALA A 694 13.19 -18.16 -12.96
C ALA A 694 13.21 -17.35 -11.66
N ALA A 695 13.77 -17.96 -10.61
CA ALA A 695 14.02 -17.29 -9.35
C ALA A 695 15.04 -16.14 -9.52
N GLU A 696 16.09 -16.37 -10.31
CA GLU A 696 17.12 -15.37 -10.58
C GLU A 696 16.56 -14.14 -11.32
N CYS A 697 15.73 -14.33 -12.35
CA CYS A 697 15.07 -13.20 -13.04
C CYS A 697 14.23 -12.35 -12.09
N THR A 698 13.53 -13.00 -11.14
CA THR A 698 12.72 -12.29 -10.14
C THR A 698 13.60 -11.54 -9.15
N ALA A 699 14.72 -12.13 -8.72
CA ALA A 699 15.72 -11.45 -7.90
C ALA A 699 16.32 -10.24 -8.63
N THR A 700 16.63 -10.38 -9.93
CA THR A 700 17.09 -9.31 -10.81
C THR A 700 16.09 -8.17 -10.92
N ILE A 701 14.79 -8.45 -11.09
CA ILE A 701 13.76 -7.40 -11.13
C ILE A 701 13.70 -6.64 -9.80
N LEU A 702 13.64 -7.36 -8.67
CA LEU A 702 13.58 -6.72 -7.36
C LEU A 702 14.84 -5.87 -7.10
N SER A 703 16.02 -6.40 -7.38
CA SER A 703 17.28 -5.70 -7.15
C SER A 703 17.42 -4.45 -8.02
N LEU A 704 17.00 -4.51 -9.29
CA LEU A 704 16.92 -3.38 -10.21
C LEU A 704 15.94 -2.32 -9.70
N SER A 705 14.79 -2.72 -9.17
CA SER A 705 13.77 -1.80 -8.68
C SER A 705 14.20 -0.97 -7.45
N ILE A 706 15.22 -1.42 -6.69
CA ILE A 706 15.69 -0.77 -5.47
C ILE A 706 16.76 0.29 -5.79
N ASP A 707 16.48 1.56 -5.54
CA ASP A 707 17.45 2.64 -5.70
C ASP A 707 18.34 2.88 -4.44
N ARG A 708 19.40 3.69 -4.59
CA ARG A 708 20.29 4.12 -3.49
C ARG A 708 19.82 5.41 -2.80
N GLN A 709 18.69 5.98 -3.19
CA GLN A 709 18.18 7.25 -2.67
C GLN A 709 17.50 7.04 -1.32
N ASN A 710 17.49 8.07 -0.47
CA ASN A 710 16.87 8.04 0.86
C ASN A 710 15.75 9.09 0.99
N ASN A 711 15.08 9.42 -0.11
CA ASN A 711 13.88 10.28 -0.07
C ASN A 711 12.66 9.48 0.40
N THR A 712 11.61 10.18 0.84
CA THR A 712 10.41 9.57 1.43
C THR A 712 9.77 8.50 0.54
N GLU A 713 9.70 8.74 -0.77
CA GLU A 713 9.10 7.82 -1.73
C GLU A 713 9.92 6.52 -1.87
N SER A 714 11.23 6.62 -2.03
CA SER A 714 12.14 5.47 -2.10
C SER A 714 12.09 4.65 -0.81
N LEU A 715 12.08 5.31 0.35
CA LEU A 715 11.99 4.63 1.64
C LEU A 715 10.66 3.90 1.81
N ALA A 716 9.53 4.52 1.41
CA ALA A 716 8.22 3.88 1.44
C ALA A 716 8.17 2.66 0.52
N TYR A 717 8.69 2.78 -0.71
CA TYR A 717 8.79 1.68 -1.66
C TYR A 717 9.61 0.51 -1.11
N LYS A 718 10.80 0.78 -0.56
CA LYS A 718 11.66 -0.24 0.06
C LYS A 718 10.95 -1.03 1.16
N ARG A 719 10.07 -0.40 1.95
CA ARG A 719 9.29 -1.09 2.98
C ARG A 719 8.24 -2.05 2.42
N GLN A 720 7.62 -1.69 1.29
CA GLN A 720 6.62 -2.55 0.64
C GLN A 720 7.25 -3.86 0.15
N LEU A 721 8.54 -3.83 -0.23
CA LEU A 721 9.25 -4.99 -0.78
C LEU A 721 9.61 -6.09 0.23
N GLY A 722 9.43 -5.87 1.54
CA GLY A 722 9.89 -6.80 2.58
C GLY A 722 9.49 -8.27 2.33
N LEU A 723 8.18 -8.53 2.12
CA LEU A 723 7.68 -9.88 1.87
C LEU A 723 8.16 -10.45 0.53
N HIS A 724 8.29 -9.62 -0.51
CA HIS A 724 8.79 -10.07 -1.81
C HIS A 724 10.26 -10.49 -1.75
N VAL A 725 11.11 -9.72 -1.06
CA VAL A 725 12.53 -10.07 -0.84
C VAL A 725 12.65 -11.35 -0.02
N THR A 726 11.86 -11.50 1.05
CA THR A 726 11.84 -12.74 1.84
C THR A 726 11.37 -13.95 1.02
N SER A 727 10.35 -13.78 0.17
CA SER A 727 9.84 -14.84 -0.72
C SER A 727 10.92 -15.33 -1.69
N VAL A 728 11.61 -14.43 -2.37
CA VAL A 728 12.67 -14.79 -3.33
C VAL A 728 13.85 -15.47 -2.65
N LEU A 729 14.31 -14.96 -1.50
CA LEU A 729 15.43 -15.55 -0.75
C LEU A 729 15.12 -16.94 -0.19
N ARG A 730 13.85 -17.28 0.08
CA ARG A 730 13.45 -18.65 0.46
C ARG A 730 13.66 -19.66 -0.68
N HIS A 731 13.41 -19.24 -1.92
CA HIS A 731 13.51 -20.09 -3.11
C HIS A 731 14.91 -20.12 -3.74
N ASN A 732 15.73 -19.12 -3.48
CA ASN A 732 17.10 -19.03 -3.99
C ASN A 732 18.05 -18.69 -2.83
N GLN A 733 18.40 -19.71 -2.02
CA GLN A 733 19.34 -19.51 -0.91
C GLN A 733 20.75 -19.15 -1.37
N SER A 734 21.07 -19.39 -2.65
CA SER A 734 22.29 -18.97 -3.34
C SER A 734 22.14 -17.66 -4.11
N THR A 735 21.08 -16.86 -3.86
CA THR A 735 20.86 -15.58 -4.55
C THR A 735 22.17 -14.79 -4.55
N GLY A 736 22.65 -14.45 -5.76
CA GLY A 736 23.99 -13.91 -5.97
C GLY A 736 24.32 -12.75 -5.03
N ALA A 737 25.58 -12.68 -4.58
CA ALA A 737 26.05 -11.61 -3.70
C ALA A 737 25.77 -10.21 -4.30
N ASN A 738 25.59 -10.12 -5.62
CA ASN A 738 25.15 -8.93 -6.34
C ASN A 738 23.74 -8.44 -5.94
N HIS A 739 22.75 -9.33 -5.86
CA HIS A 739 21.37 -8.98 -5.47
C HIS A 739 21.26 -8.69 -3.97
N SER A 740 21.94 -9.50 -3.15
CA SER A 740 22.03 -9.31 -1.70
C SER A 740 22.56 -7.92 -1.30
N TYR A 741 23.43 -7.34 -2.12
CA TYR A 741 23.94 -5.98 -1.94
C TYR A 741 22.82 -4.92 -1.95
N TYR A 742 21.71 -5.15 -2.65
CA TYR A 742 20.56 -4.25 -2.69
C TYR A 742 19.48 -4.64 -1.68
N PHE A 743 19.25 -5.94 -1.46
CA PHE A 743 18.23 -6.41 -0.51
C PHE A 743 18.49 -6.02 0.93
N LYS A 744 19.76 -5.82 1.33
CA LYS A 744 20.10 -5.29 2.66
C LYS A 744 19.42 -3.96 2.97
N GLU A 745 19.17 -3.14 1.95
CA GLU A 745 18.50 -1.86 2.12
C GLU A 745 17.02 -2.04 2.51
N VAL A 746 16.35 -3.05 1.96
CA VAL A 746 14.96 -3.37 2.32
C VAL A 746 14.88 -3.81 3.78
N TYR A 747 15.79 -4.69 4.23
CA TYR A 747 15.83 -5.10 5.64
C TYR A 747 16.23 -3.97 6.59
N ARG A 748 17.14 -3.09 6.17
CA ARG A 748 17.47 -1.86 6.91
C ARG A 748 16.26 -0.96 7.10
N GLN A 749 15.45 -0.75 6.05
CA GLN A 749 14.27 0.12 6.12
C GLN A 749 13.08 -0.50 6.85
N THR A 750 13.00 -1.83 6.90
CA THR A 750 11.97 -2.57 7.64
C THR A 750 12.39 -2.90 9.08
N GLY A 751 13.63 -2.57 9.48
CA GLY A 751 14.15 -2.84 10.83
C GLY A 751 14.43 -4.33 11.10
N GLN A 752 14.47 -5.17 10.06
CA GLN A 752 14.72 -6.61 10.18
C GLN A 752 16.21 -6.93 10.25
N TRP A 753 16.89 -6.43 11.29
CA TRP A 753 18.34 -6.51 11.47
C TRP A 753 18.87 -7.95 11.50
N SER A 754 18.09 -8.89 12.04
CA SER A 754 18.43 -10.32 12.07
C SER A 754 18.50 -10.94 10.67
N GLN A 755 17.60 -10.55 9.77
CA GLN A 755 17.63 -11.02 8.38
C GLN A 755 18.75 -10.35 7.59
N MET A 756 18.96 -9.05 7.82
CA MET A 756 20.11 -8.32 7.26
C MET A 756 21.44 -8.97 7.67
N MET A 757 21.62 -9.31 8.96
CA MET A 757 22.83 -9.96 9.45
C MET A 757 23.10 -11.29 8.74
N LYS A 758 22.09 -12.18 8.62
CA LYS A 758 22.24 -13.47 7.92
C LYS A 758 22.66 -13.27 6.46
N LEU A 759 22.01 -12.32 5.78
CA LEU A 759 22.30 -11.96 4.39
C LEU A 759 23.74 -11.43 4.23
N MET A 760 24.19 -10.56 5.14
CA MET A 760 25.55 -9.99 5.10
C MET A 760 26.63 -11.00 5.45
N GLN A 761 26.38 -11.96 6.36
CA GLN A 761 27.32 -13.04 6.64
C GLN A 761 27.62 -13.88 5.39
N GLN A 762 26.59 -14.25 4.64
CA GLN A 762 26.74 -14.97 3.37
C GLN A 762 27.47 -14.13 2.32
N GLN A 763 27.12 -12.84 2.20
CA GLN A 763 27.75 -11.94 1.24
C GLN A 763 29.25 -11.74 1.52
N VAL A 764 29.65 -11.57 2.78
CA VAL A 764 31.06 -11.44 3.16
C VAL A 764 31.84 -12.69 2.75
N MET A 765 31.31 -13.88 3.05
CA MET A 765 31.94 -15.15 2.68
C MET A 765 32.16 -15.26 1.15
N VAL A 766 31.16 -14.88 0.34
CA VAL A 766 31.29 -14.90 -1.13
C VAL A 766 32.31 -13.87 -1.62
N PHE A 767 32.30 -12.64 -1.11
CA PHE A 767 33.29 -11.64 -1.52
C PHE A 767 34.71 -12.01 -1.10
N GLN A 768 34.90 -12.65 0.05
CA GLN A 768 36.19 -13.21 0.45
C GLN A 768 36.68 -14.27 -0.54
N GLN A 769 35.79 -15.15 -1.01
CA GLN A 769 36.15 -16.19 -1.97
C GLN A 769 36.46 -15.64 -3.37
N GLU A 770 35.64 -14.73 -3.89
CA GLU A 770 35.72 -14.26 -5.27
C GLU A 770 36.69 -13.09 -5.48
N LEU A 771 36.77 -12.17 -4.51
CA LEU A 771 37.60 -10.96 -4.60
C LEU A 771 38.86 -11.04 -3.71
N GLY A 772 38.88 -11.98 -2.77
CA GLY A 772 39.89 -12.09 -1.74
C GLY A 772 39.54 -11.31 -0.47
N ASP A 773 40.16 -11.71 0.64
CA ASP A 773 39.97 -11.09 1.96
C ASP A 773 40.29 -9.60 1.96
N ASN A 774 41.27 -9.18 1.16
CA ASN A 774 41.79 -7.82 1.17
C ASN A 774 41.10 -6.88 0.16
N HIS A 775 40.04 -7.29 -0.53
CA HIS A 775 39.38 -6.44 -1.52
C HIS A 775 38.46 -5.38 -0.87
N ALA A 776 38.42 -4.17 -1.44
CA ALA A 776 37.65 -3.05 -0.89
C ALA A 776 36.15 -3.36 -0.71
N THR A 777 35.53 -4.06 -1.67
CA THR A 777 34.13 -4.52 -1.59
C THR A 777 33.88 -5.54 -0.48
N THR A 778 34.85 -6.44 -0.22
CA THR A 778 34.80 -7.40 0.89
C THR A 778 34.76 -6.67 2.22
N TRP A 779 35.57 -5.62 2.36
CA TRP A 779 35.58 -4.76 3.54
C TRP A 779 34.35 -3.87 3.68
N ASP A 780 33.78 -3.38 2.58
CA ASP A 780 32.49 -2.66 2.61
C ASP A 780 31.37 -3.58 3.15
N ALA A 781 31.28 -4.82 2.65
CA ALA A 781 30.30 -5.80 3.13
C ALA A 781 30.55 -6.18 4.61
N THR A 782 31.82 -6.33 5.01
CA THR A 782 32.19 -6.59 6.40
C THR A 782 31.81 -5.41 7.31
N GLY A 783 31.96 -4.18 6.82
CA GLY A 783 31.49 -2.97 7.51
C GLY A 783 29.98 -2.90 7.67
N ASP A 784 29.21 -3.40 6.70
CA ASP A 784 27.75 -3.50 6.79
C ASP A 784 27.30 -4.63 7.73
N LEU A 785 28.03 -5.76 7.77
CA LEU A 785 27.84 -6.81 8.77
C LEU A 785 28.10 -6.29 10.18
N ALA A 786 29.20 -5.55 10.38
CA ALA A 786 29.51 -4.92 11.65
C ALA A 786 28.42 -3.90 12.06
N TYR A 787 27.83 -3.19 11.10
CA TYR A 787 26.71 -2.30 11.35
C TYR A 787 25.46 -3.08 11.81
N ALA A 788 25.12 -4.19 11.15
CA ALA A 788 24.01 -5.04 11.57
C ALA A 788 24.23 -5.62 12.99
N TYR A 789 25.46 -6.03 13.33
CA TYR A 789 25.79 -6.42 14.71
C TYR A 789 25.61 -5.28 15.70
N SER A 790 26.00 -4.05 15.34
CA SER A 790 25.83 -2.88 16.20
C SER A 790 24.36 -2.61 16.53
N GLU A 791 23.49 -2.65 15.51
CA GLU A 791 22.04 -2.46 15.67
C GLU A 791 21.36 -3.62 16.42
N LEU A 792 21.98 -4.81 16.42
CA LEU A 792 21.58 -5.95 17.25
C LEU A 792 22.20 -5.94 18.66
N GLY A 793 22.96 -4.91 19.03
CA GLY A 793 23.59 -4.79 20.35
C GLY A 793 24.80 -5.72 20.56
N ARG A 794 25.26 -6.39 19.50
CA ARG A 794 26.44 -7.28 19.49
C ARG A 794 27.71 -6.47 19.24
N TRP A 795 27.98 -5.53 20.17
CA TRP A 795 29.01 -4.50 20.00
C TRP A 795 30.44 -5.05 20.00
N LYS A 796 30.68 -6.19 20.65
CA LYS A 796 32.00 -6.83 20.64
C LYS A 796 32.33 -7.34 19.24
N GLU A 797 31.43 -8.11 18.61
CA GLU A 797 31.62 -8.58 17.24
C GLU A 797 31.68 -7.42 16.24
N ALA A 798 30.86 -6.38 16.44
CA ALA A 798 30.92 -5.16 15.63
C ALA A 798 32.29 -4.48 15.74
N LEU A 799 32.83 -4.35 16.96
CA LEU A 799 34.12 -3.72 17.22
C LEU A 799 35.27 -4.50 16.56
N ASP A 800 35.31 -5.82 16.75
CA ASP A 800 36.36 -6.68 16.21
C ASP A 800 36.42 -6.58 14.67
N LEU A 801 35.26 -6.61 14.00
CA LEU A 801 35.18 -6.44 12.55
C LEU A 801 35.54 -5.01 12.10
N GLN A 802 35.13 -3.98 12.83
CA GLN A 802 35.46 -2.59 12.48
C GLN A 802 36.97 -2.30 12.60
N ILE A 803 37.64 -2.89 13.59
CA ILE A 803 39.11 -2.78 13.72
C ILE A 803 39.78 -3.41 12.49
N GLN A 804 39.36 -4.62 12.11
CA GLN A 804 39.89 -5.29 10.91
C GLN A 804 39.67 -4.46 9.64
N VAL A 805 38.47 -3.91 9.43
CA VAL A 805 38.15 -3.05 8.28
C VAL A 805 39.03 -1.79 8.26
N VAL A 806 39.26 -1.16 9.42
CA VAL A 806 40.12 0.02 9.52
C VAL A 806 41.57 -0.32 9.18
N ASP A 807 42.11 -1.38 9.77
CA ASP A 807 43.51 -1.78 9.56
C ASP A 807 43.74 -2.21 8.11
N ALA A 808 42.78 -2.92 7.50
CA ALA A 808 42.86 -3.31 6.11
C ALA A 808 42.80 -2.10 5.16
N TYR A 809 41.88 -1.14 5.37
CA TYR A 809 41.86 0.07 4.54
C TYR A 809 43.11 0.94 4.72
N LYS A 810 43.68 1.00 5.93
CA LYS A 810 44.98 1.66 6.15
C LYS A 810 46.10 1.02 5.32
N GLN A 811 46.11 -0.31 5.20
CA GLN A 811 47.10 -1.03 4.40
C GLN A 811 46.85 -0.87 2.89
N LEU A 812 45.59 -0.99 2.43
CA LEU A 812 45.25 -0.97 1.00
C LEU A 812 45.31 0.43 0.39
N LEU A 813 44.73 1.41 1.07
CA LEU A 813 44.46 2.73 0.52
C LEU A 813 45.33 3.81 1.19
N GLY A 814 46.01 3.47 2.29
CA GLY A 814 46.76 4.40 3.12
C GLY A 814 45.92 4.98 4.27
N GLY A 815 46.61 5.51 5.28
CA GLY A 815 46.00 6.02 6.50
C GLY A 815 45.14 7.28 6.33
N GLU A 816 45.36 8.05 5.26
CA GLU A 816 44.65 9.30 5.01
C GLU A 816 43.56 9.18 3.92
N HIS A 817 43.34 7.99 3.34
CA HIS A 817 42.30 7.80 2.31
C HIS A 817 40.88 7.97 2.85
N SER A 818 39.96 8.48 2.03
CA SER A 818 38.58 8.81 2.43
C SER A 818 37.83 7.62 3.06
N ASP A 819 37.97 6.42 2.49
CA ASP A 819 37.38 5.19 3.02
C ASP A 819 38.00 4.72 4.33
N THR A 820 39.31 4.87 4.50
CA THR A 820 40.01 4.61 5.77
C THR A 820 39.50 5.58 6.85
N LEU A 821 39.36 6.86 6.52
CA LEU A 821 38.82 7.85 7.44
C LEU A 821 37.35 7.57 7.77
N ARG A 822 36.55 7.11 6.80
CA ARG A 822 35.15 6.70 6.97
C ARG A 822 35.02 5.50 7.91
N SER A 823 35.84 4.46 7.76
CA SER A 823 35.85 3.30 8.66
C SER A 823 36.35 3.68 10.06
N MET A 824 37.38 4.52 10.17
CA MET A 824 37.89 5.02 11.46
C MET A 824 36.82 5.82 12.21
N ARG A 825 36.00 6.63 11.51
CA ARG A 825 34.87 7.35 12.13
C ARG A 825 33.83 6.38 12.71
N ARG A 826 33.48 5.31 11.97
CA ARG A 826 32.55 4.28 12.49
C ARG A 826 33.11 3.60 13.73
N LEU A 827 34.39 3.25 13.72
CA LEU A 827 35.09 2.67 14.87
C LEU A 827 35.12 3.64 16.07
N ALA A 828 35.37 4.93 15.85
CA ALA A 828 35.36 5.94 16.90
C ALA A 828 33.96 6.08 17.55
N LEU A 829 32.89 6.00 16.76
CA LEU A 829 31.51 5.99 17.28
C LEU A 829 31.27 4.76 18.16
N THR A 830 31.63 3.55 17.71
CA THR A 830 31.49 2.32 18.51
C THR A 830 32.30 2.39 19.81
N TYR A 831 33.51 2.94 19.78
CA TYR A 831 34.29 3.18 21.01
C TYR A 831 33.59 4.16 21.95
N SER A 832 32.97 5.21 21.42
CA SER A 832 32.19 6.15 22.22
C SER A 832 30.97 5.47 22.84
N ASP A 833 30.27 4.62 22.09
CA ASP A 833 29.09 3.88 22.56
C ASP A 833 29.44 2.85 23.63
N LEU A 834 30.64 2.27 23.58
CA LEU A 834 31.21 1.41 24.63
C LEU A 834 31.81 2.19 25.82
N GLY A 835 31.71 3.52 25.84
CA GLY A 835 32.29 4.37 26.88
C GLY A 835 33.83 4.49 26.84
N GLN A 836 34.48 3.97 25.80
CA GLN A 836 35.93 4.08 25.58
C GLN A 836 36.30 5.42 24.93
N CYS A 837 35.83 6.53 25.50
CA CYS A 837 35.92 7.88 24.89
C CYS A 837 37.35 8.35 24.61
N LYS A 838 38.36 7.88 25.36
CA LYS A 838 39.77 8.21 25.09
C LYS A 838 40.28 7.62 23.77
N LYS A 839 39.88 6.39 23.43
CA LYS A 839 40.23 5.77 22.14
C LYS A 839 39.50 6.46 20.99
N ALA A 840 38.23 6.80 21.19
CA ALA A 840 37.46 7.59 20.24
C ALA A 840 38.12 8.96 19.99
N GLU A 841 38.57 9.65 21.04
CA GLU A 841 39.28 10.94 20.94
C GLU A 841 40.55 10.81 20.09
N GLN A 842 41.37 9.79 20.35
CA GLN A 842 42.60 9.56 19.58
C GLN A 842 42.33 9.38 18.09
N LEU A 843 41.32 8.58 17.73
CA LEU A 843 40.94 8.38 16.33
C LEU A 843 40.40 9.67 15.70
N GLU A 844 39.49 10.39 16.37
CA GLU A 844 38.91 11.63 15.85
C GLU A 844 39.96 12.73 15.65
N ILE A 845 40.98 12.82 16.52
CA ILE A 845 42.11 13.73 16.33
C ILE A 845 42.93 13.35 15.09
N GLN A 846 43.19 12.07 14.87
CA GLN A 846 43.90 11.60 13.67
C GLN A 846 43.10 11.93 12.40
N ILE A 847 41.80 11.64 12.39
CA ILE A 847 40.90 11.91 11.26
C ILE A 847 40.86 13.41 10.96
N LEU A 848 40.76 14.26 11.99
CA LEU A 848 40.74 15.70 11.81
C LEU A 848 42.05 16.23 11.24
N LYS A 849 43.20 15.77 11.73
CA LYS A 849 44.51 16.17 11.20
C LYS A 849 44.66 15.79 9.73
N ALA A 850 44.28 14.57 9.35
CA ALA A 850 44.31 14.10 7.96
C ALA A 850 43.36 14.92 7.08
N SER A 851 42.13 15.15 7.53
CA SER A 851 41.12 15.93 6.78
C SER A 851 41.59 17.36 6.54
N ARG A 852 42.14 18.04 7.56
CA ARG A 852 42.69 19.40 7.44
C ARG A 852 43.81 19.48 6.42
N ARG A 853 44.72 18.50 6.44
CA ARG A 853 45.87 18.45 5.53
C ARG A 853 45.45 18.22 4.08
N LEU A 854 44.53 17.28 3.84
CA LEU A 854 44.15 16.86 2.49
C LEU A 854 43.12 17.78 1.84
N LEU A 855 42.15 18.25 2.61
CA LEU A 855 40.95 18.91 2.08
C LEU A 855 40.89 20.40 2.45
N GLY A 856 41.69 20.83 3.43
CA GLY A 856 41.67 22.18 3.99
C GLY A 856 40.73 22.32 5.19
N GLU A 857 40.86 23.43 5.92
CA GLU A 857 40.07 23.74 7.13
C GLU A 857 38.56 23.85 6.85
N ASP A 858 38.20 24.46 5.71
CA ASP A 858 36.82 24.81 5.38
C ASP A 858 36.06 23.70 4.63
N HIS A 859 36.71 22.56 4.33
CA HIS A 859 36.06 21.47 3.58
C HIS A 859 34.97 20.76 4.42
N PRO A 860 33.82 20.38 3.82
CA PRO A 860 32.71 19.75 4.53
C PRO A 860 33.09 18.54 5.40
N ASP A 861 34.01 17.70 4.92
CA ASP A 861 34.52 16.54 5.68
C ASP A 861 35.38 16.95 6.88
N THR A 862 36.21 17.99 6.75
CA THR A 862 37.00 18.54 7.86
C THR A 862 36.09 19.09 8.94
N LEU A 863 35.09 19.88 8.54
CA LEU A 863 34.07 20.43 9.43
C LEU A 863 33.24 19.33 10.12
N SER A 864 32.98 18.23 9.42
CA SER A 864 32.30 17.05 9.99
C SER A 864 33.17 16.33 11.02
N SER A 865 34.46 16.14 10.73
CA SER A 865 35.45 15.59 11.69
C SER A 865 35.58 16.46 12.94
N MET A 866 35.65 17.79 12.80
CA MET A 866 35.65 18.73 13.95
C MET A 866 34.39 18.57 14.81
N SER A 867 33.23 18.41 14.17
CA SER A 867 31.95 18.22 14.88
C SER A 867 31.89 16.90 15.66
N ASN A 868 32.52 15.85 15.15
CA ASN A 868 32.59 14.55 15.82
C ASN A 868 33.55 14.61 17.01
N LEU A 869 34.74 15.18 16.82
CA LEU A 869 35.69 15.42 17.93
C LEU A 869 35.05 16.26 19.05
N ALA A 870 34.31 17.32 18.69
CA ALA A 870 33.58 18.12 19.67
C ALA A 870 32.50 17.32 20.41
N SER A 871 31.88 16.34 19.75
CA SER A 871 30.94 15.43 20.40
C SER A 871 31.67 14.50 21.39
N THR A 872 32.83 13.96 21.01
CA THR A 872 33.70 13.18 21.90
C THR A 872 34.16 13.99 23.12
N TYR A 873 34.59 15.24 22.94
CA TYR A 873 34.88 16.15 24.07
C TYR A 873 33.66 16.37 24.97
N SER A 874 32.47 16.48 24.40
CA SER A 874 31.25 16.57 25.21
C SER A 874 31.01 15.30 26.04
N HIS A 875 31.31 14.11 25.51
CA HIS A 875 31.22 12.84 26.26
C HIS A 875 32.27 12.72 27.37
N LEU A 876 33.44 13.36 27.20
CA LEU A 876 34.49 13.47 28.22
C LEU A 876 34.21 14.58 29.26
N GLY A 877 33.08 15.30 29.17
CA GLY A 877 32.76 16.44 30.03
C GLY A 877 33.52 17.74 29.70
N ARG A 878 34.31 17.73 28.63
CA ARG A 878 35.11 18.87 28.14
C ARG A 878 34.26 19.81 27.27
N HIS A 879 33.23 20.40 27.88
CA HIS A 879 32.21 21.16 27.16
C HIS A 879 32.71 22.46 26.53
N ASN A 880 33.72 23.13 27.12
CA ASN A 880 34.29 24.37 26.58
C ASN A 880 35.06 24.13 25.27
N GLU A 881 35.86 23.06 25.19
CA GLU A 881 36.57 22.71 23.95
C GLU A 881 35.60 22.23 22.86
N ALA A 882 34.53 21.54 23.27
CA ALA A 882 33.44 21.20 22.38
C ALA A 882 32.70 22.44 21.83
N GLU A 883 32.53 23.49 22.64
CA GLU A 883 31.96 24.77 22.20
C GLU A 883 32.85 25.42 21.15
N GLN A 884 34.13 25.59 21.43
CA GLN A 884 35.09 26.24 20.53
C GLN A 884 35.08 25.62 19.13
N LEU A 885 35.18 24.29 19.04
CA LEU A 885 35.14 23.58 17.75
C LEU A 885 33.78 23.74 17.05
N LYS A 886 32.66 23.70 17.78
CA LYS A 886 31.32 23.81 17.19
C LYS A 886 31.01 25.23 16.69
N VAL A 887 31.50 26.26 17.38
CA VAL A 887 31.39 27.66 16.93
C VAL A 887 32.17 27.84 15.64
N GLN A 888 33.44 27.40 15.59
CA GLN A 888 34.24 27.44 14.36
C GLN A 888 33.54 26.75 13.17
N VAL A 889 32.99 25.56 13.39
CA VAL A 889 32.26 24.82 12.34
C VAL A 889 31.00 25.56 11.91
N LEU A 890 30.26 26.15 12.86
CA LEU A 890 29.04 26.88 12.57
C LEU A 890 29.34 28.14 11.72
N ASP A 891 30.36 28.90 12.10
CA ASP A 891 30.75 30.13 11.38
C ASP A 891 31.22 29.81 9.96
N ALA A 892 32.03 28.75 9.79
CA ALA A 892 32.45 28.28 8.47
C ALA A 892 31.25 27.88 7.60
N ARG A 893 30.29 27.10 8.14
CA ARG A 893 29.10 26.67 7.39
C ARG A 893 28.13 27.81 7.08
N LYS A 894 27.95 28.77 7.99
CA LYS A 894 27.18 30.00 7.72
C LYS A 894 27.79 30.78 6.56
N ARG A 895 29.11 30.96 6.55
CA ARG A 895 29.84 31.66 5.48
C ARG A 895 29.74 30.94 4.14
N LEU A 896 29.90 29.61 4.12
CA LEU A 896 30.00 28.83 2.88
C LEU A 896 28.65 28.41 2.30
N LEU A 897 27.66 28.12 3.15
CA LEU A 897 26.41 27.48 2.76
C LEU A 897 25.15 28.33 3.07
N GLY A 898 25.28 29.35 3.93
CA GLY A 898 24.18 30.23 4.37
C GLY A 898 23.47 29.79 5.66
N GLU A 899 22.55 30.63 6.16
CA GLU A 899 21.81 30.45 7.43
C GLU A 899 20.89 29.20 7.42
N ASP A 900 20.33 28.89 6.26
CA ASP A 900 19.27 27.89 6.11
C ASP A 900 19.76 26.52 5.62
N HIS A 901 21.05 26.37 5.31
CA HIS A 901 21.55 25.11 4.78
C HIS A 901 21.45 23.96 5.81
N PRO A 902 21.03 22.74 5.42
CA PRO A 902 20.84 21.62 6.35
C PRO A 902 22.03 21.34 7.28
N ASP A 903 23.26 21.48 6.78
CA ASP A 903 24.48 21.30 7.56
C ASP A 903 24.74 22.42 8.56
N THR A 904 24.40 23.67 8.22
CA THR A 904 24.44 24.82 9.14
C THR A 904 23.45 24.59 10.28
N LEU A 905 22.21 24.21 9.95
CA LEU A 905 21.15 23.90 10.92
C LEU A 905 21.52 22.70 11.83
N SER A 906 22.24 21.71 11.29
CA SER A 906 22.79 20.58 12.06
C SER A 906 23.84 21.05 13.06
N SER A 907 24.75 21.94 12.65
CA SER A 907 25.77 22.53 13.54
C SER A 907 25.15 23.37 14.65
N MET A 908 24.16 24.21 14.35
CA MET A 908 23.40 24.98 15.34
C MET A 908 22.76 24.04 16.39
N SER A 909 22.14 22.95 15.94
CA SER A 909 21.55 21.94 16.85
C SER A 909 22.60 21.29 17.77
N LYS A 910 23.77 20.96 17.22
CA LYS A 910 24.88 20.37 17.99
C LYS A 910 25.47 21.37 19.00
N LEU A 911 25.56 22.65 18.65
CA LEU A 911 26.02 23.73 19.54
C LEU A 911 25.01 23.99 20.67
N ALA A 912 23.72 24.04 20.35
CA ALA A 912 22.66 24.16 21.35
C ALA A 912 22.69 23.04 22.40
N ARG A 913 23.07 21.81 22.00
CA ARG A 913 23.31 20.71 22.95
C ARG A 913 24.48 21.03 23.90
N THR A 914 25.59 21.56 23.40
CA THR A 914 26.71 21.99 24.25
C THR A 914 26.29 23.09 25.21
N TYR A 915 25.58 24.12 24.74
CA TYR A 915 25.04 25.17 25.62
C TYR A 915 24.14 24.63 26.72
N SER A 916 23.32 23.62 26.42
CA SER A 916 22.51 22.94 27.44
C SER A 916 23.38 22.29 28.54
N HIS A 917 24.50 21.67 28.18
CA HIS A 917 25.45 21.07 29.14
C HIS A 917 26.22 22.12 29.95
N LEU A 918 26.51 23.28 29.36
CA LEU A 918 27.11 24.43 30.05
C LEU A 918 26.13 25.23 30.92
N GLY A 919 24.84 24.83 30.98
CA GLY A 919 23.81 25.55 31.72
C GLY A 919 23.26 26.80 31.02
N ARG A 920 23.73 27.12 29.81
CA ARG A 920 23.29 28.24 28.97
C ARG A 920 22.00 27.89 28.22
N ARG A 921 20.92 27.67 28.98
CA ARG A 921 19.67 27.07 28.47
C ARG A 921 18.89 27.96 27.51
N ASN A 922 18.93 29.29 27.69
CA ASN A 922 18.20 30.24 26.83
C ASN A 922 18.81 30.32 25.42
N GLU A 923 20.12 30.34 25.30
CA GLU A 923 20.80 30.32 23.99
C GLU A 923 20.59 28.97 23.28
N ALA A 924 20.57 27.87 24.04
CA ALA A 924 20.22 26.57 23.50
C ALA A 924 18.78 26.52 22.98
N GLU A 925 17.84 27.16 23.66
CA GLU A 925 16.45 27.30 23.19
C GLU A 925 16.38 28.13 21.91
N GLN A 926 16.98 29.32 21.89
CA GLN A 926 16.98 30.20 20.71
C GLN A 926 17.51 29.51 19.46
N LEU A 927 18.67 28.85 19.55
CA LEU A 927 19.23 28.10 18.41
C LEU A 927 18.32 26.94 17.96
N LYS A 928 17.68 26.23 18.91
CA LYS A 928 16.79 25.11 18.57
C LYS A 928 15.48 25.57 17.93
N VAL A 929 14.93 26.70 18.36
CA VAL A 929 13.74 27.32 17.75
C VAL A 929 14.06 27.77 16.33
N GLN A 930 15.16 28.51 16.12
CA GLN A 930 15.61 28.92 14.79
C GLN A 930 15.79 27.72 13.85
N VAL A 931 16.44 26.65 14.31
CA VAL A 931 16.61 25.44 13.50
C VAL A 931 15.27 24.76 13.18
N LEU A 932 14.34 24.73 14.14
CA LEU A 932 13.05 24.12 13.93
C LEU A 932 12.26 24.88 12.86
N ASP A 933 12.19 26.20 12.95
CA ASP A 933 11.45 27.04 12.01
C ASP A 933 12.04 26.96 10.59
N ALA A 934 13.37 27.00 10.48
CA ALA A 934 14.05 26.81 9.21
C ALA A 934 13.75 25.43 8.60
N ARG A 935 13.83 24.34 9.39
CA ARG A 935 13.53 22.99 8.91
C ARG A 935 12.06 22.79 8.55
N LYS A 936 11.13 23.38 9.30
CA LYS A 936 9.70 23.37 8.95
C LYS A 936 9.46 24.02 7.59
N ARG A 937 10.09 25.16 7.33
CA ARG A 937 9.98 25.89 6.05
C ARG A 937 10.63 25.16 4.88
N ILE A 938 11.80 24.55 5.07
CA ILE A 938 12.61 23.96 3.98
C ILE A 938 12.23 22.50 3.71
N LEU A 939 12.14 21.69 4.76
CA LEU A 939 11.95 20.24 4.66
C LEU A 939 10.50 19.82 4.91
N GLY A 940 9.68 20.72 5.44
CA GLY A 940 8.32 20.43 5.91
C GLY A 940 8.29 20.04 7.39
N GLU A 941 7.10 20.13 7.98
CA GLU A 941 6.87 19.83 9.40
C GLU A 941 7.16 18.36 9.77
N GLU A 942 6.94 17.39 8.85
CA GLU A 942 7.03 15.94 9.12
C GLU A 942 8.38 15.29 8.74
N HIS A 943 9.31 16.05 8.17
CA HIS A 943 10.59 15.48 7.75
C HIS A 943 11.39 14.92 8.95
N PRO A 944 12.09 13.77 8.82
CA PRO A 944 12.81 13.14 9.93
C PRO A 944 13.75 14.09 10.71
N ASN A 945 14.40 15.02 10.01
CA ASN A 945 15.25 16.05 10.62
C ASN A 945 14.44 17.12 11.39
N THR A 946 13.25 17.50 10.90
CA THR A 946 12.34 18.41 11.61
C THR A 946 11.83 17.76 12.88
N LEU A 947 11.37 16.50 12.80
CA LEU A 947 10.91 15.72 13.95
C LEU A 947 12.02 15.52 15.00
N SER A 948 13.26 15.34 14.54
CA SER A 948 14.42 15.26 15.43
C SER A 948 14.70 16.60 16.13
N SER A 949 14.55 17.74 15.43
CA SER A 949 14.65 19.08 16.03
C SER A 949 13.57 19.32 17.08
N MET A 950 12.32 18.97 16.78
CA MET A 950 11.20 19.06 17.73
C MET A 950 11.47 18.24 18.99
N SER A 951 11.95 17.00 18.85
CA SER A 951 12.35 16.16 20.00
C SER A 951 13.46 16.78 20.84
N ASN A 952 14.42 17.43 20.19
CA ASN A 952 15.55 18.06 20.86
C ASN A 952 15.14 19.36 21.58
N LEU A 953 14.23 20.14 21.00
CA LEU A 953 13.63 21.32 21.63
C LEU A 953 12.75 20.91 22.82
N ALA A 954 11.92 19.88 22.66
CA ALA A 954 11.13 19.32 23.74
C ALA A 954 11.98 18.84 24.92
N SER A 955 13.15 18.27 24.64
CA SER A 955 14.11 17.91 25.70
C SER A 955 14.62 19.15 26.44
N THR A 956 14.91 20.26 25.73
CA THR A 956 15.26 21.54 26.36
C THR A 956 14.14 22.08 27.23
N TYR A 957 12.89 22.10 26.74
CA TYR A 957 11.74 22.51 27.54
C TYR A 957 11.58 21.66 28.79
N SER A 958 11.75 20.34 28.70
CA SER A 958 11.73 19.46 29.87
C SER A 958 12.84 19.77 30.88
N HIS A 959 14.02 20.22 30.45
CA HIS A 959 15.10 20.64 31.36
C HIS A 959 14.86 22.02 31.98
N LEU A 960 14.05 22.86 31.33
CA LEU A 960 13.59 24.16 31.84
C LEU A 960 12.38 24.04 32.77
N GLY A 961 11.85 22.82 33.01
CA GLY A 961 10.62 22.60 33.79
C GLY A 961 9.33 22.88 32.99
N ARG A 962 9.45 23.24 31.70
CA ARG A 962 8.36 23.50 30.77
C ARG A 962 7.81 22.18 30.20
N HIS A 963 7.29 21.33 31.07
CA HIS A 963 6.93 19.95 30.71
C HIS A 963 5.74 19.85 29.73
N ASN A 964 4.80 20.80 29.76
CA ASN A 964 3.64 20.81 28.86
C ASN A 964 4.03 21.10 27.40
N GLU A 965 4.94 22.04 27.15
CA GLU A 965 5.43 22.32 25.79
C GLU A 965 6.33 21.18 25.29
N ALA A 966 7.08 20.55 26.20
CA ALA A 966 7.83 19.35 25.89
C ALA A 966 6.89 18.19 25.49
N GLU A 967 5.76 18.04 26.17
CA GLU A 967 4.73 17.06 25.83
C GLU A 967 4.15 17.32 24.44
N GLN A 968 3.68 18.54 24.16
CA GLN A 968 3.09 18.90 22.86
C GLN A 968 4.00 18.54 21.69
N LEU A 969 5.28 18.94 21.75
CA LEU A 969 6.26 18.62 20.70
C LEU A 969 6.56 17.12 20.62
N LYS A 970 6.64 16.41 21.75
CA LYS A 970 6.91 14.96 21.75
C LYS A 970 5.73 14.15 21.23
N VAL A 971 4.50 14.57 21.50
CA VAL A 971 3.29 13.96 20.94
C VAL A 971 3.27 14.14 19.43
N GLN A 972 3.48 15.37 18.93
CA GLN A 972 3.57 15.63 17.49
C GLN A 972 4.66 14.79 16.80
N VAL A 973 5.84 14.67 17.41
CA VAL A 973 6.91 13.82 16.86
C VAL A 973 6.56 12.35 16.90
N LEU A 974 5.98 11.90 18.00
CA LEU A 974 5.58 10.52 18.15
C LEU A 974 4.56 10.18 17.06
N ASP A 975 3.49 10.96 16.92
CA ASP A 975 2.44 10.73 15.93
C ASP A 975 3.01 10.74 14.51
N ALA A 976 3.88 11.70 14.18
CA ALA A 976 4.53 11.73 12.87
C ALA A 976 5.44 10.50 12.64
N ARG A 977 6.20 10.05 13.64
CA ARG A 977 7.06 8.86 13.52
C ARG A 977 6.27 7.55 13.48
N LYS A 978 5.16 7.45 14.21
CA LYS A 978 4.20 6.34 14.08
C LYS A 978 3.68 6.26 12.65
N ARG A 979 3.21 7.37 12.09
CA ARG A 979 2.74 7.43 10.69
C ARG A 979 3.84 7.28 9.63
N LEU A 980 5.10 7.58 9.91
CA LEU A 980 6.14 7.54 8.88
C LEU A 980 7.00 6.29 8.92
N LEU A 981 7.33 5.80 10.10
CA LEU A 981 8.29 4.70 10.30
C LEU A 981 7.62 3.51 10.96
N GLY A 982 6.63 3.81 11.78
CA GLY A 982 5.98 2.90 12.70
C GLY A 982 6.52 2.96 14.15
N GLU A 983 5.71 2.94 15.21
CA GLU A 983 5.95 2.52 16.61
C GLU A 983 7.06 1.49 16.78
N ASP A 984 7.05 0.34 16.10
CA ASP A 984 8.10 -0.66 16.31
C ASP A 984 9.46 -0.23 15.76
N HIS A 985 9.47 0.78 14.89
CA HIS A 985 10.71 1.34 14.40
C HIS A 985 11.54 1.90 15.58
N PRO A 986 12.85 1.62 15.65
CA PRO A 986 13.69 2.06 16.77
C PRO A 986 13.56 3.55 17.13
N HIS A 987 13.39 4.42 16.13
CA HIS A 987 13.16 5.86 16.33
C HIS A 987 11.81 6.20 16.98
N THR A 988 10.76 5.44 16.70
CA THR A 988 9.44 5.67 17.31
C THR A 988 9.42 5.14 18.73
N LEU A 989 9.97 3.95 18.98
CA LEU A 989 10.23 3.42 20.33
C LEU A 989 11.06 4.40 21.19
N SER A 990 12.06 5.04 20.58
CA SER A 990 12.84 6.11 21.24
C SER A 990 11.99 7.33 21.60
N SER A 991 11.03 7.69 20.74
CA SER A 991 10.12 8.83 20.96
C SER A 991 9.10 8.52 22.07
N MET A 992 8.53 7.32 22.07
CA MET A 992 7.66 6.81 23.15
C MET A 992 8.39 6.83 24.49
N SER A 993 9.62 6.32 24.55
CA SER A 993 10.45 6.37 25.78
C SER A 993 10.65 7.79 26.28
N LYS A 994 10.90 8.75 25.38
CA LYS A 994 11.10 10.17 25.72
C LYS A 994 9.80 10.83 26.18
N LEU A 995 8.66 10.45 25.64
CA LEU A 995 7.33 10.93 26.07
C LEU A 995 6.98 10.36 27.45
N ALA A 996 7.18 9.06 27.67
CA ALA A 996 6.97 8.41 28.96
C ALA A 996 7.78 9.04 30.10
N ARG A 997 9.03 9.44 29.83
CA ARG A 997 9.83 10.21 30.78
C ARG A 997 9.19 11.56 31.13
N THR A 998 8.56 12.23 30.17
CA THR A 998 7.82 13.49 30.39
C THR A 998 6.60 13.27 31.27
N TYR A 999 5.82 12.22 30.99
CA TYR A 999 4.69 11.84 31.84
C TYR A 999 5.12 11.51 33.27
N SER A 1000 6.25 10.82 33.45
CA SER A 1000 6.82 10.61 34.80
C SER A 1000 7.14 11.92 35.52
N HIS A 1001 7.66 12.94 34.81
CA HIS A 1001 7.93 14.26 35.40
C HIS A 1001 6.65 15.06 35.70
N LEU A 1002 5.58 14.82 34.94
CA LEU A 1002 4.25 15.39 35.18
C LEU A 1002 3.45 14.65 36.27
N GLY A 1003 4.02 13.63 36.91
CA GLY A 1003 3.32 12.78 37.90
C GLY A 1003 2.32 11.79 37.29
N ARG A 1004 2.24 11.74 35.95
CA ARG A 1004 1.37 10.83 35.17
C ARG A 1004 2.02 9.46 35.03
N HIS A 1005 2.25 8.78 36.17
CA HIS A 1005 3.04 7.55 36.23
C HIS A 1005 2.41 6.37 35.48
N ASN A 1006 1.08 6.24 35.47
CA ASN A 1006 0.38 5.14 34.77
C ASN A 1006 0.55 5.22 33.25
N GLU A 1007 0.45 6.41 32.65
CA GLU A 1007 0.68 6.55 31.19
C GLU A 1007 2.16 6.39 30.85
N ALA A 1008 3.06 6.79 31.74
CA ALA A 1008 4.48 6.53 31.59
C ALA A 1008 4.80 5.03 31.64
N GLU A 1009 4.14 4.29 32.54
CA GLU A 1009 4.23 2.84 32.65
C GLU A 1009 3.74 2.16 31.36
N GLN A 1010 2.54 2.47 30.89
CA GLN A 1010 1.97 1.93 29.66
C GLN A 1010 2.93 2.07 28.47
N LEU A 1011 3.44 3.30 28.24
CA LEU A 1011 4.40 3.53 27.16
C LEU A 1011 5.73 2.79 27.35
N LYS A 1012 6.23 2.66 28.59
CA LYS A 1012 7.49 1.97 28.87
C LYS A 1012 7.37 0.46 28.71
N VAL A 1013 6.24 -0.14 29.10
CA VAL A 1013 5.94 -1.56 28.89
C VAL A 1013 5.88 -1.86 27.40
N GLN A 1014 5.11 -1.07 26.63
CA GLN A 1014 5.04 -1.22 25.18
C GLN A 1014 6.42 -1.15 24.52
N VAL A 1015 7.25 -0.18 24.90
CA VAL A 1015 8.61 -0.07 24.35
C VAL A 1015 9.50 -1.24 24.76
N LEU A 1016 9.39 -1.72 26.00
CA LEU A 1016 10.18 -2.85 26.48
C LEU A 1016 9.83 -4.12 25.69
N ASP A 1017 8.54 -4.42 25.50
CA ASP A 1017 8.07 -5.61 24.80
C ASP A 1017 8.46 -5.57 23.31
N ALA A 1018 8.30 -4.42 22.66
CA ALA A 1018 8.73 -4.24 21.27
C ALA A 1018 10.24 -4.46 21.12
N ARG A 1019 11.06 -3.87 21.99
CA ARG A 1019 12.52 -4.05 21.96
C ARG A 1019 12.93 -5.48 22.27
N LYS A 1020 12.27 -6.18 23.19
CA LYS A 1020 12.51 -7.60 23.45
C LYS A 1020 12.27 -8.46 22.22
N ARG A 1021 11.16 -8.23 21.50
CA ARG A 1021 10.83 -8.98 20.27
C ARG A 1021 11.82 -8.68 19.15
N ILE A 1022 12.13 -7.41 18.91
CA ILE A 1022 12.89 -6.96 17.73
C ILE A 1022 14.40 -7.15 17.93
N LEU A 1023 14.91 -6.80 19.11
CA LEU A 1023 16.34 -6.71 19.39
C LEU A 1023 16.84 -7.81 20.33
N GLY A 1024 15.93 -8.48 21.04
CA GLY A 1024 16.25 -9.45 22.09
C GLY A 1024 16.31 -8.84 23.50
N GLU A 1025 16.34 -9.71 24.51
CA GLU A 1025 16.31 -9.30 25.92
C GLU A 1025 17.56 -8.56 26.38
N GLU A 1026 18.73 -8.95 25.86
CA GLU A 1026 20.02 -8.44 26.32
C GLU A 1026 20.49 -7.20 25.55
N HIS A 1027 19.73 -6.76 24.55
CA HIS A 1027 20.09 -5.58 23.78
C HIS A 1027 20.18 -4.33 24.70
N PRO A 1028 21.21 -3.46 24.56
CA PRO A 1028 21.40 -2.31 25.43
C PRO A 1028 20.19 -1.37 25.56
N ASN A 1029 19.49 -1.12 24.44
CA ASN A 1029 18.21 -0.40 24.43
C ASN A 1029 17.09 -1.11 25.22
N THR A 1030 17.01 -2.45 25.18
CA THR A 1030 16.06 -3.23 25.97
C THR A 1030 16.39 -3.13 27.46
N LEU A 1031 17.66 -3.29 27.82
CA LEU A 1031 18.14 -3.14 29.20
C LEU A 1031 17.87 -1.72 29.75
N SER A 1032 18.05 -0.69 28.92
CA SER A 1032 17.70 0.68 29.27
C SER A 1032 16.20 0.85 29.52
N SER A 1033 15.35 0.20 28.70
CA SER A 1033 13.89 0.19 28.93
C SER A 1033 13.53 -0.51 30.24
N MET A 1034 14.15 -1.66 30.55
CA MET A 1034 13.95 -2.37 31.83
C MET A 1034 14.30 -1.47 33.00
N TYR A 1035 15.46 -0.80 32.95
CA TYR A 1035 15.89 0.13 33.99
C TYR A 1035 14.92 1.31 34.17
N ASN A 1036 14.47 1.92 33.06
CA ASN A 1036 13.55 3.05 33.10
C ASN A 1036 12.15 2.65 33.60
N LEU A 1037 11.71 1.43 33.32
CA LEU A 1037 10.47 0.87 33.86
C LEU A 1037 10.60 0.58 35.34
N ALA A 1038 11.73 -0.01 35.78
CA ALA A 1038 12.04 -0.25 37.20
C ALA A 1038 11.99 1.02 38.07
N ILE A 1039 12.47 2.15 37.54
CA ILE A 1039 12.35 3.46 38.20
C ILE A 1039 10.87 3.86 38.37
N THR A 1040 10.02 3.56 37.39
CA THR A 1040 8.58 3.86 37.44
C THR A 1040 7.89 3.02 38.50
N TYR A 1041 8.15 1.72 38.50
CA TYR A 1041 7.63 0.80 39.52
C TYR A 1041 8.09 1.19 40.93
N SER A 1042 9.34 1.63 41.09
CA SER A 1042 9.82 2.20 42.36
C SER A 1042 9.00 3.44 42.77
N SER A 1043 8.65 4.31 41.82
CA SER A 1043 7.83 5.50 42.07
C SER A 1043 6.36 5.14 42.40
N LEU A 1044 5.85 4.05 41.81
CA LEU A 1044 4.52 3.47 42.06
C LEU A 1044 4.47 2.57 43.30
N SER A 1045 5.58 2.43 44.04
CA SER A 1045 5.71 1.52 45.19
C SER A 1045 5.55 0.02 44.86
N GLN A 1046 5.75 -0.38 43.61
CA GLN A 1046 5.84 -1.77 43.14
C GLN A 1046 7.31 -2.25 43.20
N TRP A 1047 7.75 -2.55 44.42
CA TRP A 1047 9.19 -2.72 44.71
C TRP A 1047 9.77 -4.04 44.21
N ASP A 1048 8.98 -5.11 44.22
CA ASP A 1048 9.44 -6.44 43.81
C ASP A 1048 9.67 -6.48 42.30
N GLU A 1049 8.72 -5.94 41.53
CA GLU A 1049 8.82 -5.78 40.08
C GLU A 1049 9.98 -4.84 39.70
N ALA A 1050 10.15 -3.75 40.46
CA ALA A 1050 11.28 -2.83 40.26
C ALA A 1050 12.62 -3.53 40.48
N LYS A 1051 12.75 -4.30 41.57
CA LYS A 1051 13.98 -5.02 41.92
C LYS A 1051 14.34 -6.06 40.85
N GLU A 1052 13.36 -6.82 40.37
CA GLU A 1052 13.56 -7.81 39.32
C GLU A 1052 14.08 -7.16 38.04
N LEU A 1053 13.44 -6.07 37.60
CA LEU A 1053 13.87 -5.35 36.40
C LEU A 1053 15.24 -4.68 36.55
N PHE A 1054 15.55 -4.10 37.72
CA PHE A 1054 16.89 -3.57 37.99
C PHE A 1054 17.96 -4.65 37.91
N LEU A 1055 17.70 -5.84 38.47
CA LEU A 1055 18.62 -6.96 38.44
C LEU A 1055 18.84 -7.48 37.01
N LYS A 1056 17.76 -7.64 36.23
CA LYS A 1056 17.84 -8.04 34.81
C LYS A 1056 18.62 -7.02 33.99
N ALA A 1057 18.32 -5.72 34.15
CA ALA A 1057 19.03 -4.64 33.45
C ALA A 1057 20.54 -4.63 33.79
N PHE A 1058 20.89 -4.76 35.07
CA PHE A 1058 22.27 -4.78 35.53
C PHE A 1058 23.02 -6.02 35.04
N SER A 1059 22.49 -7.22 35.29
CA SER A 1059 23.14 -8.48 34.90
C SER A 1059 23.28 -8.64 33.38
N GLY A 1060 22.29 -8.16 32.61
CA GLY A 1060 22.39 -8.11 31.15
C GLY A 1060 23.47 -7.11 30.69
N ALA A 1061 23.54 -5.92 31.30
CA ALA A 1061 24.53 -4.91 30.93
C ALA A 1061 25.95 -5.33 31.32
N GLU A 1062 26.12 -6.01 32.45
CA GLU A 1062 27.40 -6.56 32.88
C GLU A 1062 27.93 -7.61 31.89
N ARG A 1063 27.06 -8.49 31.39
CA ARG A 1063 27.42 -9.52 30.40
C ARG A 1063 27.71 -8.94 29.01
N THR A 1064 26.94 -7.95 28.56
CA THR A 1064 27.01 -7.42 27.18
C THR A 1064 27.96 -6.22 27.03
N LEU A 1065 27.91 -5.27 27.97
CA LEU A 1065 28.67 -4.02 27.93
C LEU A 1065 29.95 -4.08 28.75
N GLY A 1066 30.03 -5.04 29.68
CA GLY A 1066 31.08 -5.14 30.68
C GLY A 1066 30.78 -4.29 31.92
N ASP A 1067 31.49 -4.61 33.00
CA ASP A 1067 31.34 -3.99 34.32
C ASP A 1067 31.64 -2.48 34.32
N GLN A 1068 32.70 -2.07 33.61
CA GLN A 1068 33.19 -0.69 33.63
C GLN A 1068 32.35 0.27 32.77
N HIS A 1069 31.33 -0.23 32.07
CA HIS A 1069 30.50 0.60 31.19
C HIS A 1069 29.64 1.59 32.01
N PRO A 1070 29.51 2.87 31.59
CA PRO A 1070 28.74 3.88 32.32
C PRO A 1070 27.28 3.48 32.60
N HIS A 1071 26.63 2.78 31.66
CA HIS A 1071 25.28 2.24 31.86
C HIS A 1071 25.25 1.12 32.91
N THR A 1072 26.18 0.16 32.87
CA THR A 1072 26.27 -0.91 33.88
C THR A 1072 26.42 -0.33 35.29
N GLN A 1073 27.31 0.66 35.45
CA GLN A 1073 27.50 1.38 36.72
C GLN A 1073 26.25 2.16 37.17
N THR A 1074 25.47 2.68 36.22
CA THR A 1074 24.21 3.36 36.51
C THR A 1074 23.12 2.39 36.94
N TYR A 1075 23.04 1.22 36.30
CA TYR A 1075 22.08 0.17 36.63
C TYR A 1075 22.39 -0.45 37.99
N ARG A 1076 23.67 -0.69 38.31
CA ARG A 1076 24.15 -1.09 39.64
C ARG A 1076 23.67 -0.13 40.73
N ARG A 1077 23.95 1.17 40.58
CA ARG A 1077 23.53 2.19 41.55
C ARG A 1077 22.00 2.25 41.72
N GLY A 1078 21.25 2.00 40.65
CA GLY A 1078 19.78 1.91 40.73
C GLY A 1078 19.32 0.69 41.54
N LEU A 1079 19.93 -0.48 41.30
CA LEU A 1079 19.65 -1.70 42.06
C LEU A 1079 19.97 -1.53 43.55
N GLU A 1080 21.14 -0.98 43.89
CA GLU A 1080 21.55 -0.71 45.27
C GLU A 1080 20.59 0.25 45.98
N ARG A 1081 20.16 1.33 45.30
CA ARG A 1081 19.18 2.27 45.84
C ARG A 1081 17.84 1.61 46.16
N SER A 1082 17.35 0.75 45.28
CA SER A 1082 16.10 0.01 45.48
C SER A 1082 16.20 -0.95 46.68
N GLN A 1083 17.32 -1.68 46.80
CA GLN A 1083 17.57 -2.57 47.93
C GLN A 1083 17.62 -1.82 49.28
N ASN A 1084 18.29 -0.67 49.31
CA ASN A 1084 18.38 0.17 50.50
C ASN A 1084 17.01 0.73 50.93
N GLN A 1085 16.17 1.17 49.98
CA GLN A 1085 14.81 1.64 50.28
C GLN A 1085 13.92 0.53 50.84
N MET A 1086 14.03 -0.69 50.32
CA MET A 1086 13.29 -1.86 50.81
C MET A 1086 13.71 -2.24 52.23
N GLN A 1087 15.02 -2.25 52.53
CA GLN A 1087 15.54 -2.50 53.88
C GLN A 1087 15.10 -1.43 54.90
N GLN A 1088 15.18 -0.15 54.55
CA GLN A 1088 14.70 0.94 55.42
C GLN A 1088 13.21 0.79 55.74
N ARG A 1089 12.38 0.35 54.79
CA ARG A 1089 10.96 0.09 55.04
C ARG A 1089 10.72 -1.13 55.93
N LEU A 1090 11.44 -2.23 55.74
CA LEU A 1090 11.35 -3.40 56.64
C LEU A 1090 11.71 -3.01 58.07
N GLN A 1091 12.75 -2.19 58.26
CA GLN A 1091 13.13 -1.65 59.56
C GLN A 1091 12.05 -0.72 60.16
N ASN A 1092 11.46 0.15 59.35
CA ASN A 1092 10.37 1.03 59.77
C ASN A 1092 9.10 0.23 60.12
N CYS A 1093 8.76 -0.81 59.38
CA CYS A 1093 7.62 -1.69 59.65
C CYS A 1093 7.84 -2.52 60.92
N HIS A 1094 9.06 -3.00 61.16
CA HIS A 1094 9.43 -3.64 62.43
C HIS A 1094 9.34 -2.68 63.62
N ARG A 1095 9.81 -1.43 63.49
CA ARG A 1095 9.64 -0.39 64.51
C ARG A 1095 8.17 -0.08 64.77
N SER A 1096 7.35 -0.02 63.72
CA SER A 1096 5.90 0.19 63.80
C SER A 1096 5.22 -0.95 64.57
N ARG A 1097 5.52 -2.21 64.24
CA ARG A 1097 4.99 -3.39 64.97
C ARG A 1097 5.47 -3.46 66.42
N LEU A 1098 6.70 -3.05 66.72
CA LEU A 1098 7.21 -2.94 68.09
C LEU A 1098 6.50 -1.83 68.87
N SER A 1099 6.16 -0.71 68.23
CA SER A 1099 5.36 0.36 68.86
C SER A 1099 3.91 -0.08 69.10
N PHE A 1100 3.30 -0.81 68.16
CA PHE A 1100 1.93 -1.32 68.27
C PHE A 1100 1.80 -2.44 69.31
N SER A 1101 2.79 -3.34 69.40
CA SER A 1101 2.84 -4.39 70.44
C SER A 1101 3.16 -3.84 71.82
N ARG A 1102 3.84 -2.69 71.93
CA ARG A 1102 3.94 -1.94 73.20
C ARG A 1102 2.62 -1.31 73.60
N LEU A 1103 1.86 -0.73 72.65
CA LEU A 1103 0.53 -0.16 72.90
C LEU A 1103 -0.49 -1.23 73.35
N LEU A 1104 -0.48 -2.42 72.74
CA LEU A 1104 -1.35 -3.55 73.12
C LEU A 1104 -1.00 -4.21 74.46
N LYS A 1105 0.17 -3.92 75.05
CA LYS A 1105 0.52 -4.35 76.42
C LYS A 1105 0.06 -3.36 77.50
N PHE A 1106 -0.49 -2.21 77.11
CA PHE A 1106 -1.01 -1.17 78.00
C PHE A 1106 -2.55 -1.02 77.90
N SER A 1107 -3.23 -1.89 77.16
CA SER A 1107 -4.68 -2.12 77.19
C SER A 1107 -4.96 -3.46 77.86
#